data_AF-A0A327HI82-F1
#
_entry.id   AF-A0A327HI82-F1
#
_cell.length_a   1.000
_cell.length_b   1.000
_cell.length_c   1.000
_cell.angle_alpha   90.00
_cell.angle_beta   90.00
_cell.angle_gamma   90.00
#
_symmetry.space_group_name_H-M   'P 1'
#
loop_
_entity.id
_entity.type
_entity.pdbx_description
1 polymer ?
#
loop_
_entity_poly.entity_id
_entity_poly.type
_entity_poly.pdbx_seq_one_letter_code
_entity_poly.pdbx_strand_id
1 'polypeptide(L)'
;MTFMSILYNLGLCFFVYVIVILFPWFFTIFLPKKINNNQTLKVSKPQSRKKSYSYNIDISSEIYAPENFANLEDLFTDDNYDVLFEWNNLEESENERLAIGSKKSFKEGNVILDEFNSKFKDSLDSGVQLVSESKYSSAQVYFEEAYEINPSSTEINYRLARCYYKQGFLEKTLPIYRFLISKHPEKYQYLKQYGVILFTLGRYEDSIKIFQSAIKLRPNEPYAYILLGQNFRAQGNNIKARTFIDKALELDPKSNDANLQLAILFEKLGDFDSSIRKWKMVLKTNKDSKRARMGLARSYYRNGNYDTAYELFWEFIKEKCDRNAYLAGIYCVNISVNYIAKPSEIIKCCSTVISNFHDELVKSKNGHIPITQMALALLDTDELDFAKRLVKKYMSLFSNISEYYLLMSQISYKQNSFDDYLEYIKKSFSHSEFKNSSFNSYKEIITVDTLFSTSSEKIQGPLVSIVMTVYKNNPLLINAIESVLSQTYQNIELIIVDDCSPDKVVDLLRSKYKSDSRIKIIQMEKNGGTYRAKNQGMCISKGEFIAFHDSDDWMHPRKLEVQISHLINNENLVAVFSNYFRMDENGNIIFKGIGAVRPACISLVARKKQMIDEIGYFDSVRIAADSEYESRLEKVFGAKKILYLQAPYLVASVRSDSLSQGGRFAVGWSGISGVRLDYRKSYTKWHNSSDFTVNHYIPINQDKRKFSAPDETIA
;
A
#
# COMPACT_ATOMS: atom_id res chain seq x y z
N MET A 1 47.45 26.80 -33.94
CA MET A 1 46.85 25.43 -33.93
C MET A 1 47.78 24.34 -34.47
N THR A 2 48.81 24.62 -35.26
CA THR A 2 49.67 23.59 -35.89
C THR A 2 50.67 22.90 -34.95
N PHE A 3 51.23 23.58 -33.94
CA PHE A 3 52.29 22.99 -33.09
C PHE A 3 51.79 21.90 -32.12
N MET A 4 50.59 22.03 -31.57
CA MET A 4 50.00 21.06 -30.63
C MET A 4 49.63 19.72 -31.29
N SER A 5 49.36 19.70 -32.61
CA SER A 5 48.99 18.48 -33.34
C SER A 5 50.17 17.51 -33.52
N ILE A 6 51.40 18.03 -33.55
CA ILE A 6 52.61 17.23 -33.80
C ILE A 6 53.03 16.48 -32.53
N LEU A 7 52.87 17.08 -31.35
CA LEU A 7 53.22 16.46 -30.06
C LEU A 7 52.31 15.29 -29.66
N TYR A 8 51.06 15.27 -30.15
CA TYR A 8 50.09 14.23 -29.79
C TYR A 8 50.37 12.88 -30.47
N ASN A 9 50.97 12.88 -31.66
CA ASN A 9 51.24 11.66 -32.45
C ASN A 9 52.54 10.92 -32.09
N LEU A 10 53.35 11.42 -31.14
CA LEU A 10 54.64 10.83 -30.76
C LEU A 10 54.66 10.23 -29.34
N GLY A 11 53.51 10.02 -28.72
CA GLY A 11 53.40 9.23 -27.47
C GLY A 11 54.02 9.86 -26.20
N LEU A 12 54.40 11.14 -26.24
CA LEU A 12 55.13 11.84 -25.17
C LEU A 12 54.22 12.76 -24.33
N CYS A 13 53.06 12.26 -23.90
CA CYS A 13 52.12 13.03 -23.06
C CYS A 13 52.69 13.46 -21.69
N PHE A 14 53.74 12.80 -21.20
CA PHE A 14 54.32 13.07 -19.87
C PHE A 14 55.14 14.38 -19.80
N PHE A 15 55.65 14.89 -20.92
CA PHE A 15 56.55 16.07 -20.92
C PHE A 15 55.81 17.42 -20.94
N VAL A 16 54.61 17.48 -21.52
CA VAL A 16 53.84 18.73 -21.62
C VAL A 16 53.33 19.20 -20.26
N TYR A 17 53.00 18.26 -19.36
CA TYR A 17 52.47 18.57 -18.03
C TYR A 17 53.51 19.22 -17.10
N VAL A 18 54.79 18.88 -17.27
CA VAL A 18 55.89 19.40 -16.43
C VAL A 18 56.21 20.86 -16.75
N ILE A 19 56.12 21.28 -18.02
CA ILE A 19 56.44 22.65 -18.44
C ILE A 19 55.36 23.65 -17.99
N VAL A 20 54.08 23.25 -18.01
CA VAL A 20 52.95 24.10 -17.59
C VAL A 20 52.97 24.41 -16.09
N ILE A 21 53.52 23.50 -15.27
CA ILE A 21 53.63 23.70 -13.81
C ILE A 21 54.81 24.62 -13.44
N LEU A 22 55.88 24.66 -14.25
CA LEU A 22 57.13 25.35 -13.89
C LEU A 22 57.23 26.81 -14.36
N PHE A 23 56.51 27.25 -15.41
CA PHE A 23 56.62 28.63 -15.91
C PHE A 23 55.25 29.29 -16.24
N PRO A 24 54.52 29.81 -15.23
CA PRO A 24 53.17 30.37 -15.43
C PRO A 24 53.13 31.75 -16.12
N TRP A 25 54.28 32.42 -16.32
CA TRP A 25 54.36 33.85 -16.67
C TRP A 25 54.47 34.15 -18.17
N PHE A 26 54.44 33.13 -19.05
CA PHE A 26 54.76 33.31 -20.47
C PHE A 26 53.60 33.79 -21.38
N PHE A 27 52.39 33.99 -20.83
CA PHE A 27 51.20 34.37 -21.60
C PHE A 27 50.50 35.63 -21.06
N THR A 28 51.20 36.77 -21.14
CA THR A 28 50.67 38.10 -20.77
C THR A 28 50.98 39.20 -21.81
N ILE A 29 50.95 38.84 -23.10
CA ILE A 29 51.00 39.82 -24.21
C ILE A 29 49.87 39.50 -25.20
N PHE A 30 49.26 40.54 -25.77
CA PHE A 30 48.07 40.57 -26.66
C PHE A 30 46.68 40.54 -26.00
N LEU A 31 46.29 41.70 -25.44
CA LEU A 31 44.89 42.12 -25.33
C LEU A 31 44.76 43.65 -25.52
N PRO A 32 44.04 44.15 -26.54
CA PRO A 32 43.61 45.54 -26.61
C PRO A 32 42.29 45.77 -25.84
N LYS A 33 42.25 46.83 -25.03
CA LYS A 33 41.11 47.27 -24.21
C LYS A 33 40.01 47.99 -25.01
N LYS A 34 38.86 48.14 -24.33
CA LYS A 34 37.70 49.08 -24.50
C LYS A 34 36.44 48.48 -25.17
N ILE A 35 35.21 48.72 -24.69
CA ILE A 35 34.74 49.21 -23.36
C ILE A 35 33.24 48.87 -23.17
N ASN A 36 32.75 48.51 -21.97
CA ASN A 36 31.90 49.37 -21.11
C ASN A 36 31.43 48.65 -19.82
N ASN A 37 31.24 49.41 -18.73
CA ASN A 37 30.86 48.88 -17.41
C ASN A 37 29.33 48.87 -17.20
N ASN A 38 28.77 47.77 -16.68
CA ASN A 38 28.00 47.72 -15.42
C ASN A 38 27.18 46.42 -15.30
N GLN A 39 27.78 45.37 -14.72
CA GLN A 39 27.10 44.44 -13.81
C GLN A 39 28.13 43.53 -13.15
N THR A 40 28.07 43.39 -11.83
CA THR A 40 28.99 42.57 -11.04
C THR A 40 28.67 41.08 -11.19
N LEU A 41 29.41 40.40 -12.07
CA LEU A 41 29.43 38.94 -12.14
C LEU A 41 30.01 38.35 -10.85
N LYS A 42 29.13 38.05 -9.88
CA LYS A 42 29.46 37.11 -8.81
C LYS A 42 29.71 35.75 -9.44
N VAL A 43 30.96 35.29 -9.39
CA VAL A 43 31.29 33.88 -9.65
C VAL A 43 30.59 33.05 -8.60
N SER A 44 29.48 32.43 -8.97
CA SER A 44 28.79 31.48 -8.12
C SER A 44 29.64 30.23 -7.98
N LYS A 45 30.00 29.89 -6.73
CA LYS A 45 30.41 28.51 -6.39
C LYS A 45 29.34 27.56 -6.96
N PRO A 46 29.71 26.35 -7.44
CA PRO A 46 28.73 25.40 -7.95
C PRO A 46 27.74 25.06 -6.83
N GLN A 47 26.53 25.63 -6.91
CA GLN A 47 25.40 25.13 -6.15
C GLN A 47 25.13 23.73 -6.68
N SER A 48 25.51 22.72 -5.89
CA SER A 48 24.94 21.40 -6.04
C SER A 48 23.42 21.56 -5.92
N ARG A 49 22.73 21.47 -7.06
CA ARG A 49 21.28 21.31 -7.08
C ARG A 49 20.97 19.94 -6.49
N LYS A 50 20.98 19.84 -5.15
CA LYS A 50 20.29 18.77 -4.42
C LYS A 50 18.83 18.86 -4.89
N LYS A 51 18.46 17.98 -5.82
CA LYS A 51 17.07 17.79 -6.22
C LYS A 51 16.35 17.26 -4.97
N SER A 52 15.63 18.14 -4.28
CA SER A 52 14.66 17.75 -3.26
C SER A 52 13.52 17.01 -3.97
N TYR A 53 13.57 15.68 -3.93
CA TYR A 53 12.58 14.85 -4.60
C TYR A 53 11.37 14.67 -3.70
N SER A 54 10.21 15.17 -4.15
CA SER A 54 8.94 15.10 -3.42
C SER A 54 8.18 13.79 -3.67
N TYR A 55 7.60 13.25 -2.60
CA TYR A 55 7.27 11.83 -2.48
C TYR A 55 6.16 11.62 -1.42
N ASN A 56 5.40 10.53 -1.45
CA ASN A 56 4.23 10.34 -0.54
C ASN A 56 4.15 8.89 -0.03
N ILE A 57 4.15 8.63 1.28
CA ILE A 57 3.90 7.28 1.83
C ILE A 57 2.50 6.79 1.44
N ASP A 58 2.40 5.57 0.91
CA ASP A 58 1.12 4.93 0.60
C ASP A 58 0.49 4.24 1.82
N ILE A 59 -0.06 5.09 2.68
CA ILE A 59 -0.92 4.76 3.81
C ILE A 59 -2.33 4.29 3.41
N SER A 60 -2.68 4.19 2.12
CA SER A 60 -4.04 3.81 1.72
C SER A 60 -4.43 2.41 2.23
N SER A 61 -3.49 1.46 2.25
CA SER A 61 -3.72 0.11 2.77
C SER A 61 -3.97 0.03 4.29
N GLU A 62 -3.53 1.02 5.07
CA GLU A 62 -3.81 1.11 6.52
C GLU A 62 -5.07 1.94 6.83
N ILE A 63 -5.45 2.82 5.91
CA ILE A 63 -6.66 3.66 5.98
C ILE A 63 -7.90 2.87 5.51
N TYR A 64 -7.77 2.02 4.49
CA TYR A 64 -8.84 1.16 3.99
C TYR A 64 -8.91 -0.19 4.72
N ALA A 65 -8.96 -0.15 6.06
CA ALA A 65 -9.79 -1.14 6.74
C ALA A 65 -11.23 -0.99 6.20
N PRO A 66 -11.99 -2.07 5.98
CA PRO A 66 -13.35 -1.94 5.45
C PRO A 66 -14.19 -1.01 6.33
N GLU A 67 -14.92 -0.07 5.72
CA GLU A 67 -15.73 0.96 6.42
C GLU A 67 -16.74 0.34 7.43
N ASN A 68 -17.01 -0.95 7.30
CA ASN A 68 -18.05 -1.73 7.97
C ASN A 68 -17.80 -2.06 9.47
N PHE A 69 -16.59 -1.87 10.02
CA PHE A 69 -16.30 -2.33 11.40
C PHE A 69 -15.72 -1.29 12.37
N ALA A 70 -15.33 -0.09 11.91
CA ALA A 70 -14.63 0.88 12.75
C ALA A 70 -15.51 1.96 13.43
N ASN A 71 -16.83 1.98 13.19
CA ASN A 71 -17.68 3.14 13.50
C ASN A 71 -18.97 2.82 14.30
N LEU A 72 -18.93 1.94 15.32
CA LEU A 72 -20.09 1.80 16.22
C LEU A 72 -20.24 2.97 17.20
N GLU A 73 -19.13 3.60 17.61
CA GLU A 73 -19.13 4.80 18.46
C GLU A 73 -19.35 6.07 17.61
N ASP A 74 -18.60 6.21 16.51
CA ASP A 74 -18.61 7.38 15.61
C ASP A 74 -19.86 7.52 14.71
N LEU A 75 -20.81 6.58 14.75
CA LEU A 75 -22.13 6.72 14.10
C LEU A 75 -23.05 7.70 14.86
N PHE A 76 -22.65 8.12 16.07
CA PHE A 76 -23.44 8.96 16.96
C PHE A 76 -22.58 10.06 17.59
N THR A 77 -22.40 11.19 16.89
CA THR A 77 -22.01 12.44 17.59
C THR A 77 -23.26 13.17 18.09
N ASP A 78 -24.03 12.51 18.96
CA ASP A 78 -24.92 13.23 19.87
C ASP A 78 -25.30 12.41 21.11
N ASP A 79 -24.47 12.50 22.15
CA ASP A 79 -24.89 12.19 23.52
C ASP A 79 -26.06 13.10 23.98
N ASN A 80 -26.34 14.22 23.28
CA ASN A 80 -27.47 15.10 23.63
C ASN A 80 -28.85 14.58 23.21
N TYR A 81 -28.94 13.68 22.21
CA TYR A 81 -30.24 13.08 21.82
C TYR A 81 -30.58 11.79 22.57
N ASP A 82 -29.59 11.13 23.20
CA ASP A 82 -29.78 9.87 23.93
C ASP A 82 -30.11 10.07 25.43
N VAL A 83 -30.05 11.31 25.94
CA VAL A 83 -30.04 11.61 27.40
C VAL A 83 -31.33 12.27 27.95
N LEU A 84 -32.18 12.94 27.14
CA LEU A 84 -33.24 13.81 27.70
C LEU A 84 -34.70 13.58 27.24
N PHE A 85 -34.99 12.66 26.32
CA PHE A 85 -36.37 12.32 25.99
C PHE A 85 -36.71 10.85 26.31
N GLU A 86 -37.21 10.69 27.54
CA GLU A 86 -38.19 9.66 27.94
C GLU A 86 -37.65 8.23 28.17
N TRP A 87 -36.93 8.03 29.27
CA TRP A 87 -36.93 6.75 29.99
C TRP A 87 -38.24 6.50 30.77
N ASN A 88 -39.11 7.52 30.90
CA ASN A 88 -40.29 7.51 31.78
C ASN A 88 -41.65 7.50 31.04
N ASN A 89 -41.71 7.75 29.73
CA ASN A 89 -42.98 7.94 29.00
C ASN A 89 -43.21 6.87 27.91
N LEU A 90 -42.92 5.61 28.24
CA LEU A 90 -43.67 4.51 27.63
C LEU A 90 -44.95 4.32 28.45
N GLU A 91 -45.96 5.16 28.21
CA GLU A 91 -47.30 4.90 28.73
C GLU A 91 -47.80 3.58 28.15
N GLU A 92 -47.94 2.56 29.00
CA GLU A 92 -48.75 1.38 28.68
C GLU A 92 -50.17 1.85 28.37
N SER A 93 -50.66 1.60 27.16
CA SER A 93 -52.11 1.54 27.00
C SER A 93 -52.60 0.32 27.80
N GLU A 94 -53.51 0.51 28.76
CA GLU A 94 -53.98 -0.53 29.70
C GLU A 94 -54.45 -1.84 29.04
N ASN A 95 -54.74 -1.80 27.74
CA ASN A 95 -55.20 -2.92 26.91
C ASN A 95 -54.18 -4.07 26.74
N GLU A 96 -52.87 -3.89 26.97
CA GLU A 96 -51.90 -5.00 26.82
C GLU A 96 -51.82 -5.93 28.07
N ARG A 97 -52.45 -5.58 29.19
CA ARG A 97 -52.43 -6.40 30.42
C ARG A 97 -53.35 -7.64 30.41
N LEU A 98 -54.11 -7.88 29.34
CA LEU A 98 -55.15 -8.93 29.31
C LEU A 98 -55.08 -9.82 28.06
N ALA A 99 -54.13 -10.77 28.07
CA ALA A 99 -54.01 -11.81 27.05
C ALA A 99 -53.68 -13.22 27.60
N ILE A 100 -54.19 -13.59 28.79
CA ILE A 100 -54.16 -14.98 29.27
C ILE A 100 -55.59 -15.50 29.45
N GLY A 101 -56.06 -16.25 28.45
CA GLY A 101 -57.42 -16.80 28.42
C GLY A 101 -57.54 -18.17 29.07
N SER A 102 -58.17 -18.25 30.23
CA SER A 102 -59.31 -19.16 30.49
C SER A 102 -59.76 -19.12 31.97
N LYS A 103 -61.06 -18.91 32.20
CA LYS A 103 -61.63 -18.82 33.57
C LYS A 103 -61.79 -20.21 34.20
N LYS A 104 -60.87 -20.65 35.08
CA LYS A 104 -61.18 -21.66 36.13
C LYS A 104 -60.17 -21.91 37.30
N SER A 105 -59.68 -20.89 38.02
CA SER A 105 -59.36 -20.99 39.47
C SER A 105 -58.99 -19.62 40.07
N PHE A 106 -59.87 -19.01 40.88
CA PHE A 106 -59.81 -17.57 41.20
C PHE A 106 -59.10 -17.20 42.53
N LYS A 107 -58.14 -18.02 43.00
CA LYS A 107 -57.28 -17.69 44.15
C LYS A 107 -55.81 -18.02 43.90
N GLU A 108 -55.49 -19.26 43.54
CA GLU A 108 -54.11 -19.68 43.23
C GLU A 108 -53.58 -18.97 41.97
N GLY A 109 -54.43 -18.78 40.94
CA GLY A 109 -54.06 -18.05 39.73
C GLY A 109 -53.67 -16.58 39.99
N ASN A 110 -54.30 -15.91 40.96
CA ASN A 110 -53.94 -14.52 41.30
C ASN A 110 -52.58 -14.45 42.01
N VAL A 111 -52.30 -15.36 42.96
CA VAL A 111 -50.99 -15.42 43.64
C VAL A 111 -49.87 -15.68 42.64
N ILE A 112 -50.10 -16.61 41.70
CA ILE A 112 -49.14 -16.91 40.62
C ILE A 112 -48.95 -15.70 39.70
N LEU A 113 -50.03 -15.01 39.30
CA LEU A 113 -49.93 -13.78 38.49
C LEU A 113 -49.18 -12.65 39.22
N ASP A 114 -49.43 -12.46 40.52
CA ASP A 114 -48.73 -11.45 41.32
C ASP A 114 -47.23 -11.78 41.47
N GLU A 115 -46.87 -13.05 41.61
CA GLU A 115 -45.48 -13.51 41.67
C GLU A 115 -44.76 -13.34 40.31
N PHE A 116 -45.40 -13.70 39.19
CA PHE A 116 -44.88 -13.44 37.85
C PHE A 116 -44.72 -11.93 37.57
N ASN A 117 -45.69 -11.11 37.98
CA ASN A 117 -45.65 -9.65 37.80
C ASN A 117 -44.56 -9.00 38.67
N SER A 118 -44.35 -9.47 39.91
CA SER A 118 -43.23 -9.02 40.74
C SER A 118 -41.90 -9.38 40.09
N LYS A 119 -41.69 -10.66 39.76
CA LYS A 119 -40.44 -11.13 39.15
C LYS A 119 -40.12 -10.42 37.83
N PHE A 120 -41.14 -10.21 36.99
CA PHE A 120 -41.03 -9.43 35.76
C PHE A 120 -40.50 -8.03 36.02
N LYS A 121 -41.08 -7.33 37.00
CA LYS A 121 -40.70 -5.98 37.37
C LYS A 121 -39.32 -5.94 38.02
N ASP A 122 -39.01 -6.87 38.91
CA ASP A 122 -37.73 -6.96 39.60
C ASP A 122 -36.57 -7.18 38.61
N SER A 123 -36.74 -8.07 37.62
CA SER A 123 -35.77 -8.25 36.53
C SER A 123 -35.71 -7.02 35.61
N LEU A 124 -36.84 -6.37 35.28
CA LEU A 124 -36.86 -5.14 34.48
C LEU A 124 -36.08 -4.01 35.17
N ASP A 125 -36.40 -3.70 36.43
CA ASP A 125 -35.78 -2.62 37.21
C ASP A 125 -34.27 -2.89 37.44
N SER A 126 -33.89 -4.14 37.70
CA SER A 126 -32.47 -4.55 37.81
C SER A 126 -31.70 -4.35 36.51
N GLY A 127 -32.28 -4.73 35.37
CA GLY A 127 -31.69 -4.49 34.05
C GLY A 127 -31.57 -3.00 33.73
N VAL A 128 -32.60 -2.20 34.07
CA VAL A 128 -32.63 -0.74 33.90
C VAL A 128 -31.51 -0.06 34.69
N GLN A 129 -31.31 -0.44 35.96
CA GLN A 129 -30.19 0.05 36.78
C GLN A 129 -28.84 -0.30 36.15
N LEU A 130 -28.64 -1.55 35.71
CA LEU A 130 -27.38 -1.97 35.11
C LEU A 130 -27.07 -1.25 33.78
N VAL A 131 -28.07 -0.85 33.00
CA VAL A 131 -27.87 0.00 31.81
C VAL A 131 -27.44 1.42 32.21
N SER A 132 -27.98 2.00 33.29
CA SER A 132 -27.54 3.33 33.75
C SER A 132 -26.08 3.32 34.23
N GLU A 133 -25.62 2.18 34.75
CA GLU A 133 -24.22 1.89 35.08
C GLU A 133 -23.35 1.45 33.86
N SER A 134 -23.92 1.47 32.64
CA SER A 134 -23.28 0.99 31.39
C SER A 134 -22.83 -0.49 31.38
N LYS A 135 -23.39 -1.33 32.27
CA LYS A 135 -23.09 -2.77 32.40
C LYS A 135 -23.98 -3.62 31.47
N TYR A 136 -23.89 -3.38 30.16
CA TYR A 136 -24.78 -3.96 29.15
C TYR A 136 -24.86 -5.50 29.15
N SER A 137 -23.74 -6.20 29.38
CA SER A 137 -23.72 -7.68 29.44
C SER A 137 -24.44 -8.23 30.68
N SER A 138 -24.37 -7.54 31.81
CA SER A 138 -25.12 -7.92 33.01
C SER A 138 -26.60 -7.58 32.86
N ALA A 139 -26.92 -6.39 32.32
CA ALA A 139 -28.29 -5.98 32.03
C ALA A 139 -29.00 -6.92 31.04
N GLN A 140 -28.27 -7.48 30.08
CA GLN A 140 -28.81 -8.46 29.13
C GLN A 140 -29.47 -9.65 29.84
N VAL A 141 -28.83 -10.22 30.88
CA VAL A 141 -29.34 -11.41 31.59
C VAL A 141 -30.72 -11.12 32.17
N TYR A 142 -30.87 -10.01 32.89
CA TYR A 142 -32.15 -9.60 33.47
C TYR A 142 -33.22 -9.26 32.41
N PHE A 143 -32.85 -8.71 31.25
CA PHE A 143 -33.79 -8.51 30.15
C PHE A 143 -34.14 -9.81 29.42
N GLU A 144 -33.26 -10.82 29.40
CA GLU A 144 -33.55 -12.16 28.89
C GLU A 144 -34.53 -12.89 29.83
N GLU A 145 -34.35 -12.81 31.16
CA GLU A 145 -35.32 -13.31 32.14
C GLU A 145 -36.70 -12.63 32.02
N ALA A 146 -36.73 -11.30 31.90
CA ALA A 146 -37.97 -10.56 31.73
C ALA A 146 -38.64 -10.87 30.37
N TYR A 147 -37.84 -11.13 29.33
CA TYR A 147 -38.32 -11.57 28.01
C TYR A 147 -38.93 -12.97 28.05
N GLU A 148 -38.38 -13.91 28.82
CA GLU A 148 -39.01 -15.24 29.01
C GLU A 148 -40.40 -15.14 29.65
N ILE A 149 -40.61 -14.17 30.55
CA ILE A 149 -41.90 -13.95 31.23
C ILE A 149 -42.93 -13.27 30.30
N ASN A 150 -42.53 -12.25 29.53
CA ASN A 150 -43.41 -11.60 28.54
C ASN A 150 -42.66 -11.28 27.22
N PRO A 151 -42.57 -12.25 26.29
CA PRO A 151 -41.89 -12.06 25.00
C PRO A 151 -42.53 -11.00 24.11
N SER A 152 -43.79 -10.66 24.36
CA SER A 152 -44.55 -9.64 23.61
C SER A 152 -44.27 -8.20 24.07
N SER A 153 -43.65 -7.98 25.23
CA SER A 153 -43.37 -6.63 25.74
C SER A 153 -42.47 -5.85 24.78
N THR A 154 -43.00 -4.76 24.22
CA THR A 154 -42.24 -3.89 23.30
C THR A 154 -41.11 -3.15 24.02
N GLU A 155 -41.27 -2.85 25.31
CA GLU A 155 -40.22 -2.27 26.15
C GLU A 155 -39.03 -3.22 26.30
N ILE A 156 -39.25 -4.47 26.70
CA ILE A 156 -38.15 -5.43 26.91
C ILE A 156 -37.46 -5.75 25.60
N ASN A 157 -38.22 -5.97 24.52
CA ASN A 157 -37.64 -6.15 23.19
C ASN A 157 -36.72 -4.97 22.83
N TYR A 158 -37.14 -3.72 23.09
CA TYR A 158 -36.29 -2.55 22.87
C TYR A 158 -35.05 -2.50 23.78
N ARG A 159 -35.19 -2.75 25.08
CA ARG A 159 -34.07 -2.74 26.05
C ARG A 159 -33.05 -3.86 25.76
N LEU A 160 -33.52 -5.08 25.48
CA LEU A 160 -32.70 -6.22 25.09
C LEU A 160 -31.97 -5.96 23.76
N ALA A 161 -32.65 -5.40 22.76
CA ALA A 161 -32.02 -5.00 21.50
C ALA A 161 -30.95 -3.92 21.71
N ARG A 162 -31.13 -2.98 22.65
CA ARG A 162 -30.10 -1.98 23.02
C ARG A 162 -28.88 -2.65 23.67
N CYS A 163 -29.07 -3.63 24.55
CA CYS A 163 -27.97 -4.40 25.13
C CYS A 163 -27.21 -5.24 24.10
N TYR A 164 -27.90 -5.93 23.18
CA TYR A 164 -27.24 -6.63 22.07
C TYR A 164 -26.51 -5.67 21.13
N TYR A 165 -27.09 -4.50 20.83
CA TYR A 165 -26.48 -3.48 19.99
C TYR A 165 -25.17 -2.94 20.59
N LYS A 166 -25.19 -2.53 21.87
CA LYS A 166 -24.01 -2.00 22.58
C LYS A 166 -22.90 -3.05 22.78
N GLN A 167 -23.23 -4.34 22.73
CA GLN A 167 -22.27 -5.45 22.73
C GLN A 167 -21.82 -5.89 21.32
N GLY A 168 -22.32 -5.25 20.25
CA GLY A 168 -21.96 -5.58 18.87
C GLY A 168 -22.65 -6.83 18.30
N PHE A 169 -23.63 -7.42 18.98
CA PHE A 169 -24.40 -8.58 18.53
C PHE A 169 -25.49 -8.19 17.50
N LEU A 170 -25.09 -7.48 16.45
CA LEU A 170 -25.99 -6.82 15.48
C LEU A 170 -26.99 -7.77 14.81
N GLU A 171 -26.57 -8.98 14.40
CA GLU A 171 -27.49 -9.96 13.79
C GLU A 171 -28.63 -10.39 14.74
N LYS A 172 -28.37 -10.48 16.06
CA LYS A 172 -29.42 -10.78 17.07
C LYS A 172 -30.46 -9.67 17.18
N THR A 173 -30.09 -8.42 16.90
CA THR A 173 -31.03 -7.28 16.99
C THR A 173 -32.03 -7.24 15.83
N LEU A 174 -31.71 -7.84 14.67
CA LEU A 174 -32.57 -7.79 13.48
C LEU A 174 -34.00 -8.35 13.67
N PRO A 175 -34.21 -9.56 14.23
CA PRO A 175 -35.57 -10.06 14.48
C PRO A 175 -36.33 -9.19 15.48
N ILE A 176 -35.66 -8.67 16.50
CA ILE A 176 -36.27 -7.84 17.55
C ILE A 176 -36.76 -6.52 16.97
N TYR A 177 -35.93 -5.81 16.20
CA TYR A 177 -36.37 -4.58 15.55
C TYR A 177 -37.47 -4.81 14.50
N ARG A 178 -37.51 -5.96 13.80
CA ARG A 178 -38.66 -6.32 12.96
C ARG A 178 -39.95 -6.48 13.76
N PHE A 179 -39.90 -7.08 14.95
CA PHE A 179 -41.03 -7.17 15.86
C PHE A 179 -41.48 -5.79 16.36
N LEU A 180 -40.54 -4.94 16.81
CA LEU A 180 -40.84 -3.58 17.25
C LEU A 180 -41.51 -2.73 16.16
N ILE A 181 -41.02 -2.83 14.91
CA ILE A 181 -41.59 -2.12 13.76
C ILE A 181 -42.95 -2.71 13.34
N SER A 182 -43.18 -4.02 13.51
CA SER A 182 -44.49 -4.61 13.18
C SER A 182 -45.59 -4.26 14.19
N LYS A 183 -45.21 -3.99 15.45
CA LYS A 183 -46.10 -3.48 16.51
C LYS A 183 -46.32 -1.97 16.42
N HIS A 184 -45.27 -1.21 16.11
CA HIS A 184 -45.26 0.24 16.08
C HIS A 184 -44.63 0.80 14.80
N PRO A 185 -45.28 0.66 13.63
CA PRO A 185 -44.77 1.19 12.37
C PRO A 185 -44.64 2.73 12.36
N GLU A 186 -45.35 3.42 13.25
CA GLU A 186 -45.31 4.87 13.49
C GLU A 186 -44.11 5.35 14.33
N LYS A 187 -43.36 4.45 14.98
CA LYS A 187 -42.20 4.83 15.81
C LYS A 187 -40.93 5.00 14.96
N TYR A 188 -40.70 6.24 14.52
CA TYR A 188 -39.51 6.66 13.75
C TYR A 188 -38.18 6.14 14.33
N GLN A 189 -38.02 6.11 15.66
CA GLN A 189 -36.78 5.65 16.30
C GLN A 189 -36.46 4.17 16.00
N TYR A 190 -37.47 3.30 15.88
CA TYR A 190 -37.27 1.89 15.54
C TYR A 190 -36.81 1.73 14.08
N LEU A 191 -37.43 2.47 13.15
CA LEU A 191 -37.00 2.54 11.76
C LEU A 191 -35.56 3.08 11.66
N LYS A 192 -35.24 4.16 12.38
CA LYS A 192 -33.90 4.77 12.44
C LYS A 192 -32.85 3.76 12.85
N GLN A 193 -33.02 3.12 14.01
CA GLN A 193 -32.03 2.17 14.54
C GLN A 193 -31.92 0.91 13.67
N TYR A 194 -33.04 0.36 13.19
CA TYR A 194 -33.03 -0.81 12.31
C TYR A 194 -32.31 -0.53 10.98
N GLY A 195 -32.53 0.65 10.38
CA GLY A 195 -31.82 1.09 9.18
C GLY A 195 -30.30 1.23 9.41
N VAL A 196 -29.88 1.74 10.57
CA VAL A 196 -28.45 1.85 10.95
C VAL A 196 -27.83 0.46 11.12
N ILE A 197 -28.51 -0.46 11.82
CA ILE A 197 -28.04 -1.84 12.01
C ILE A 197 -27.85 -2.55 10.66
N LEU A 198 -28.82 -2.40 9.74
CA LEU A 198 -28.72 -2.94 8.39
C LEU A 198 -27.55 -2.34 7.59
N PHE A 199 -27.30 -1.03 7.72
CA PHE A 199 -26.14 -0.38 7.10
C PHE A 199 -24.81 -0.94 7.64
N THR A 200 -24.66 -1.05 8.96
CA THR A 200 -23.44 -1.58 9.59
C THR A 200 -23.17 -3.04 9.22
N LEU A 201 -24.23 -3.84 9.02
CA LEU A 201 -24.14 -5.21 8.49
C LEU A 201 -23.90 -5.30 6.97
N GLY A 202 -23.73 -4.16 6.27
CA GLY A 202 -23.52 -4.10 4.82
C GLY A 202 -24.78 -4.38 3.98
N ARG A 203 -25.96 -4.47 4.61
CA ARG A 203 -27.25 -4.74 3.95
C ARG A 203 -27.89 -3.46 3.40
N TYR A 204 -27.13 -2.76 2.55
CA TYR A 204 -27.46 -1.39 2.10
C TYR A 204 -28.84 -1.27 1.44
N GLU A 205 -29.23 -2.22 0.58
CA GLU A 205 -30.54 -2.17 -0.11
C GLU A 205 -31.73 -2.26 0.87
N ASP A 206 -31.62 -3.03 1.94
CA ASP A 206 -32.67 -3.11 2.96
C ASP A 206 -32.65 -1.88 3.87
N SER A 207 -31.46 -1.38 4.22
CA SER A 207 -31.28 -0.11 4.95
C SER A 207 -31.95 1.06 4.21
N ILE A 208 -31.78 1.14 2.88
CA ILE A 208 -32.41 2.16 2.02
C ILE A 208 -33.94 2.09 2.08
N LYS A 209 -34.55 0.90 2.00
CA LYS A 209 -36.02 0.74 2.11
C LYS A 209 -36.56 1.22 3.46
N ILE A 210 -35.83 0.94 4.53
CA ILE A 210 -36.19 1.36 5.89
C ILE A 210 -36.09 2.89 6.04
N PHE A 211 -35.01 3.53 5.56
CA PHE A 211 -34.91 4.99 5.63
C PHE A 211 -35.87 5.72 4.69
N GLN A 212 -36.21 5.15 3.52
CA GLN A 212 -37.31 5.66 2.69
C GLN A 212 -38.66 5.62 3.44
N SER A 213 -38.87 4.61 4.28
CA SER A 213 -40.07 4.50 5.10
C SER A 213 -40.04 5.51 6.26
N ALA A 214 -38.87 5.73 6.88
CA ALA A 214 -38.66 6.76 7.88
C ALA A 214 -38.90 8.19 7.34
N ILE A 215 -38.50 8.48 6.10
CA ILE A 215 -38.77 9.77 5.42
C ILE A 215 -40.26 9.97 5.15
N LYS A 216 -41.01 8.92 4.76
CA LYS A 216 -42.47 9.03 4.59
C LYS A 216 -43.17 9.43 5.90
N LEU A 217 -42.67 8.93 7.02
CA LEU A 217 -43.19 9.22 8.36
C LEU A 217 -42.77 10.60 8.87
N ARG A 218 -41.54 11.04 8.60
CA ARG A 218 -41.02 12.38 8.96
C ARG A 218 -40.29 13.05 7.78
N PRO A 219 -41.00 13.70 6.84
CA PRO A 219 -40.39 14.28 5.64
C PRO A 219 -39.42 15.45 5.90
N ASN A 220 -39.53 16.11 7.05
CA ASN A 220 -38.71 17.27 7.41
C ASN A 220 -37.56 16.93 8.38
N GLU A 221 -37.32 15.65 8.65
CA GLU A 221 -36.28 15.16 9.57
C GLU A 221 -34.95 14.94 8.82
N PRO A 222 -33.91 15.77 9.01
CA PRO A 222 -32.70 15.72 8.19
C PRO A 222 -31.95 14.38 8.28
N TYR A 223 -31.97 13.73 9.45
CA TYR A 223 -31.12 12.59 9.76
C TYR A 223 -31.35 11.38 8.83
N ALA A 224 -32.60 11.09 8.46
CA ALA A 224 -32.90 10.00 7.53
C ALA A 224 -32.35 10.25 6.11
N TYR A 225 -32.29 11.50 5.66
CA TYR A 225 -31.65 11.88 4.41
C TYR A 225 -30.12 11.71 4.47
N ILE A 226 -29.50 12.06 5.59
CA ILE A 226 -28.05 11.85 5.81
C ILE A 226 -27.71 10.35 5.69
N LEU A 227 -28.50 9.48 6.31
CA LEU A 227 -28.27 8.02 6.29
C LEU A 227 -28.54 7.37 4.93
N LEU A 228 -29.49 7.88 4.14
CA LEU A 228 -29.60 7.52 2.71
C LEU A 228 -28.37 7.97 1.92
N GLY A 229 -27.87 9.18 2.20
CA GLY A 229 -26.64 9.69 1.63
C GLY A 229 -25.44 8.77 1.88
N GLN A 230 -25.29 8.31 3.12
CA GLN A 230 -24.26 7.34 3.53
C GLN A 230 -24.41 5.99 2.80
N ASN A 231 -25.62 5.44 2.73
CA ASN A 231 -25.89 4.19 2.00
C ASN A 231 -25.44 4.27 0.53
N PHE A 232 -25.89 5.31 -0.19
CA PHE A 232 -25.49 5.48 -1.59
C PHE A 232 -23.99 5.75 -1.74
N ARG A 233 -23.33 6.43 -0.78
CA ARG A 233 -21.87 6.63 -0.78
C ARG A 233 -21.12 5.30 -0.63
N ALA A 234 -21.59 4.41 0.25
CA ALA A 234 -21.03 3.07 0.47
C ALA A 234 -21.16 2.20 -0.79
N GLN A 235 -22.32 2.26 -1.47
CA GLN A 235 -22.55 1.62 -2.78
C GLN A 235 -21.76 2.27 -3.95
N GLY A 236 -21.03 3.37 -3.70
CA GLY A 236 -20.30 4.11 -4.74
C GLY A 236 -21.17 5.02 -5.63
N ASN A 237 -22.48 5.12 -5.37
CA ASN A 237 -23.38 6.03 -6.06
C ASN A 237 -23.27 7.46 -5.49
N ASN A 238 -22.14 8.09 -5.78
CA ASN A 238 -21.80 9.42 -5.28
C ASN A 238 -22.81 10.52 -5.69
N ILE A 239 -23.53 10.34 -6.81
CA ILE A 239 -24.54 11.29 -7.28
C ILE A 239 -25.76 11.27 -6.35
N LYS A 240 -26.37 10.09 -6.14
CA LYS A 240 -27.49 9.96 -5.19
C LYS A 240 -27.06 10.34 -3.77
N ALA A 241 -25.85 9.93 -3.36
CA ALA A 241 -25.30 10.30 -2.06
C ALA A 241 -25.33 11.82 -1.86
N ARG A 242 -24.84 12.58 -2.83
CA ARG A 242 -24.88 14.05 -2.81
C ARG A 242 -26.31 14.58 -2.72
N THR A 243 -27.22 14.13 -3.58
CA THR A 243 -28.62 14.61 -3.59
C THR A 243 -29.30 14.48 -2.24
N PHE A 244 -29.11 13.35 -1.54
CA PHE A 244 -29.71 13.15 -0.22
C PHE A 244 -29.03 14.00 0.88
N ILE A 245 -27.70 14.17 0.86
CA ILE A 245 -27.02 15.01 1.87
C ILE A 245 -27.29 16.50 1.63
N ASP A 246 -27.33 16.96 0.38
CA ASP A 246 -27.71 18.33 0.03
C ASP A 246 -29.16 18.59 0.50
N LYS A 247 -30.08 17.61 0.36
CA LYS A 247 -31.45 17.72 0.91
C LYS A 247 -31.49 17.80 2.45
N ALA A 248 -30.59 17.11 3.15
CA ALA A 248 -30.46 17.25 4.60
C ALA A 248 -30.01 18.67 5.00
N LEU A 249 -29.11 19.30 4.23
CA LEU A 249 -28.69 20.69 4.45
C LEU A 249 -29.73 21.74 4.06
N GLU A 250 -30.68 21.43 3.17
CA GLU A 250 -31.84 22.30 2.94
C GLU A 250 -32.76 22.34 4.18
N LEU A 251 -32.89 21.22 4.89
CA LEU A 251 -33.73 21.08 6.09
C LEU A 251 -33.02 21.63 7.35
N ASP A 252 -31.73 21.34 7.52
CA ASP A 252 -30.86 21.93 8.54
C ASP A 252 -29.51 22.37 7.95
N PRO A 253 -29.37 23.66 7.59
CA PRO A 253 -28.12 24.22 7.05
C PRO A 253 -26.92 24.16 8.01
N LYS A 254 -27.15 23.96 9.32
CA LYS A 254 -26.11 23.88 10.35
C LYS A 254 -25.77 22.44 10.76
N SER A 255 -26.42 21.43 10.17
CA SER A 255 -26.19 20.02 10.49
C SER A 255 -24.72 19.64 10.39
N ASN A 256 -24.11 19.29 11.51
CA ASN A 256 -22.71 18.84 11.56
C ASN A 256 -22.54 17.55 10.77
N ASP A 257 -23.45 16.59 10.96
CA ASP A 257 -23.43 15.28 10.30
C ASP A 257 -23.54 15.40 8.78
N ALA A 258 -24.43 16.27 8.27
CA ALA A 258 -24.56 16.47 6.82
C ALA A 258 -23.30 17.14 6.23
N ASN A 259 -22.75 18.14 6.93
CA ASN A 259 -21.48 18.77 6.52
C ASN A 259 -20.30 17.77 6.56
N LEU A 260 -20.27 16.88 7.55
CA LEU A 260 -19.27 15.81 7.69
C LEU A 260 -19.37 14.78 6.54
N GLN A 261 -20.58 14.33 6.20
CA GLN A 261 -20.77 13.39 5.09
C GLN A 261 -20.44 14.02 3.73
N LEU A 262 -20.75 15.30 3.53
CA LEU A 262 -20.29 16.05 2.35
C LEU A 262 -18.76 16.16 2.29
N ALA A 263 -18.09 16.43 3.40
CA ALA A 263 -16.63 16.51 3.44
C ALA A 263 -15.97 15.18 2.98
N ILE A 264 -16.45 14.04 3.50
CA ILE A 264 -16.01 12.69 3.10
C ILE A 264 -16.33 12.41 1.63
N LEU A 265 -17.52 12.81 1.15
CA LEU A 265 -17.90 12.64 -0.25
C LEU A 265 -17.00 13.45 -1.19
N PHE A 266 -16.63 14.67 -0.81
CA PHE A 266 -15.67 15.50 -1.54
C PHE A 266 -14.25 14.92 -1.51
N GLU A 267 -13.76 14.34 -0.39
CA GLU A 267 -12.49 13.59 -0.36
C GLU A 267 -12.52 12.43 -1.38
N LYS A 268 -13.63 11.67 -1.44
CA LYS A 268 -13.82 10.53 -2.37
C LYS A 268 -13.90 10.96 -3.84
N LEU A 269 -14.37 12.18 -4.12
CA LEU A 269 -14.45 12.76 -5.45
C LEU A 269 -13.16 13.51 -5.88
N GLY A 270 -12.22 13.73 -4.97
CA GLY A 270 -11.00 14.50 -5.21
C GLY A 270 -11.16 16.03 -5.12
N ASP A 271 -12.32 16.53 -4.70
CA ASP A 271 -12.57 17.96 -4.48
C ASP A 271 -12.11 18.35 -3.06
N PHE A 272 -10.78 18.40 -2.88
CA PHE A 272 -10.20 18.66 -1.56
C PHE A 272 -10.50 20.07 -1.04
N ASP A 273 -10.71 21.06 -1.93
CA ASP A 273 -11.10 22.42 -1.52
C ASP A 273 -12.51 22.47 -0.92
N SER A 274 -13.50 21.80 -1.53
CA SER A 274 -14.83 21.68 -0.92
C SER A 274 -14.79 20.86 0.36
N SER A 275 -13.97 19.80 0.41
CA SER A 275 -13.77 19.02 1.63
C SER A 275 -13.20 19.86 2.78
N ILE A 276 -12.13 20.64 2.54
CA ILE A 276 -11.52 21.57 3.52
C ILE A 276 -12.55 22.57 4.05
N ARG A 277 -13.38 23.17 3.17
CA ARG A 277 -14.46 24.08 3.58
C ARG A 277 -15.45 23.39 4.53
N LYS A 278 -15.87 22.17 4.19
CA LYS A 278 -16.85 21.40 4.98
C LYS A 278 -16.28 20.89 6.31
N TRP A 279 -15.04 20.40 6.35
CA TRP A 279 -14.37 20.06 7.61
C TRP A 279 -14.23 21.27 8.54
N LYS A 280 -13.88 22.45 8.00
CA LYS A 280 -13.87 23.70 8.78
C LYS A 280 -15.25 24.13 9.29
N MET A 281 -16.35 23.75 8.64
CA MET A 281 -17.69 23.97 9.17
C MET A 281 -17.98 23.04 10.36
N VAL A 282 -17.66 21.74 10.25
CA VAL A 282 -17.81 20.79 11.38
C VAL A 282 -17.01 21.25 12.60
N LEU A 283 -15.76 21.68 12.40
CA LEU A 283 -14.88 22.18 13.47
C LEU A 283 -15.29 23.52 14.08
N LYS A 284 -16.15 24.31 13.43
CA LYS A 284 -16.72 25.52 14.05
C LYS A 284 -17.71 25.17 15.16
N THR A 285 -18.49 24.11 14.96
CA THR A 285 -19.53 23.68 15.91
C THR A 285 -18.98 22.68 16.93
N ASN A 286 -18.16 21.72 16.50
CA ASN A 286 -17.51 20.73 17.35
C ASN A 286 -15.99 20.77 17.10
N LYS A 287 -15.29 21.61 17.88
CA LYS A 287 -13.85 21.86 17.75
C LYS A 287 -13.00 20.61 18.03
N ASP A 288 -13.44 19.77 18.96
CA ASP A 288 -12.65 18.64 19.46
C ASP A 288 -12.79 17.38 18.61
N SER A 289 -13.74 17.37 17.65
CA SER A 289 -14.00 16.27 16.71
C SER A 289 -12.73 15.74 16.05
N LYS A 290 -12.18 14.65 16.61
CA LYS A 290 -10.98 13.97 16.11
C LYS A 290 -11.10 13.63 14.63
N ARG A 291 -12.28 13.13 14.23
CA ARG A 291 -12.62 12.80 12.85
C ARG A 291 -12.50 13.99 11.90
N ALA A 292 -13.01 15.16 12.30
CA ALA A 292 -12.96 16.36 11.47
C ALA A 292 -11.56 17.01 11.44
N ARG A 293 -10.81 16.97 12.54
CA ARG A 293 -9.40 17.43 12.59
C ARG A 293 -8.51 16.57 11.68
N MET A 294 -8.64 15.24 11.79
CA MET A 294 -7.97 14.28 10.91
C MET A 294 -8.39 14.46 9.45
N GLY A 295 -9.69 14.59 9.16
CA GLY A 295 -10.22 14.82 7.81
C GLY A 295 -9.70 16.11 7.17
N LEU A 296 -9.62 17.20 7.94
CA LEU A 296 -9.06 18.47 7.49
C LEU A 296 -7.57 18.32 7.12
N ALA A 297 -6.77 17.70 8.00
CA ALA A 297 -5.35 17.48 7.77
C ALA A 297 -5.08 16.59 6.54
N ARG A 298 -5.85 15.49 6.39
CA ARG A 298 -5.81 14.63 5.20
C ARG A 298 -6.19 15.38 3.93
N SER A 299 -7.24 16.20 3.98
CA SER A 299 -7.69 16.97 2.81
C SER A 299 -6.63 17.99 2.38
N TYR A 300 -5.99 18.70 3.33
CA TYR A 300 -4.85 19.57 3.02
C TYR A 300 -3.67 18.82 2.41
N TYR A 301 -3.31 17.66 2.97
CA TYR A 301 -2.25 16.81 2.44
C TYR A 301 -2.55 16.33 1.01
N ARG A 302 -3.79 15.89 0.75
CA ARG A 302 -4.24 15.48 -0.60
C ARG A 302 -4.35 16.64 -1.59
N ASN A 303 -4.64 17.85 -1.10
CA ASN A 303 -4.59 19.10 -1.89
C ASN A 303 -3.16 19.60 -2.16
N GLY A 304 -2.13 18.94 -1.60
CA GLY A 304 -0.73 19.34 -1.79
C GLY A 304 -0.26 20.51 -0.91
N ASN A 305 -1.08 20.97 0.04
CA ASN A 305 -0.65 21.93 1.05
C ASN A 305 -0.06 21.17 2.24
N TYR A 306 1.20 20.75 2.08
CA TYR A 306 1.90 19.91 3.04
C TYR A 306 2.28 20.63 4.32
N ASP A 307 2.51 21.95 4.29
CA ASP A 307 2.85 22.75 5.48
C ASP A 307 1.67 22.80 6.46
N THR A 308 0.49 23.23 6.00
CA THR A 308 -0.73 23.24 6.84
C THR A 308 -1.15 21.84 7.26
N ALA A 309 -0.95 20.82 6.41
CA ALA A 309 -1.21 19.44 6.79
C ALA A 309 -0.28 18.96 7.92
N TYR A 310 1.02 19.25 7.81
CA TYR A 310 2.02 18.90 8.81
C TYR A 310 1.71 19.53 10.17
N GLU A 311 1.37 20.82 10.21
CA GLU A 311 0.97 21.51 11.45
C GLU A 311 -0.22 20.81 12.13
N LEU A 312 -1.28 20.52 11.37
CA LEU A 312 -2.48 19.87 11.91
C LEU A 312 -2.23 18.42 12.39
N PHE A 313 -1.42 17.64 11.67
CA PHE A 313 -1.01 16.31 12.13
C PHE A 313 -0.06 16.40 13.34
N TRP A 314 0.80 17.41 13.39
CA TRP A 314 1.76 17.63 14.48
C TRP A 314 1.10 18.05 15.79
N GLU A 315 -0.01 18.79 15.72
CA GLU A 315 -0.88 19.01 16.89
C GLU A 315 -1.51 17.69 17.36
N PHE A 316 -2.09 16.92 16.44
CA PHE A 316 -2.78 15.66 16.75
C PHE A 316 -1.86 14.60 17.39
N ILE A 317 -0.59 14.51 16.98
CA ILE A 317 0.42 13.59 17.56
C ILE A 317 0.64 13.81 19.06
N LYS A 318 0.43 15.02 19.57
CA LYS A 318 0.69 15.40 20.97
C LYS A 318 -0.43 15.01 21.93
N GLU A 319 -1.58 14.57 21.41
CA GLU A 319 -2.71 14.12 22.22
C GLU A 319 -2.46 12.74 22.82
N LYS A 320 -3.41 12.27 23.66
CA LYS A 320 -3.40 10.93 24.24
C LYS A 320 -3.13 9.88 23.15
N CYS A 321 -2.13 9.02 23.37
CA CYS A 321 -1.75 8.00 22.41
C CYS A 321 -2.95 7.09 22.07
N ASP A 322 -3.39 7.18 20.82
CA ASP A 322 -4.37 6.30 20.19
C ASP A 322 -3.99 6.04 18.73
N ARG A 323 -4.74 5.17 18.05
CA ARG A 323 -4.49 4.80 16.65
C ARG A 323 -4.56 6.00 15.69
N ASN A 324 -5.37 7.02 15.96
CA ASN A 324 -5.44 8.22 15.13
C ASN A 324 -4.18 9.07 15.31
N ALA A 325 -3.68 9.22 16.54
CA ALA A 325 -2.44 9.93 16.81
C ALA A 325 -1.21 9.20 16.22
N TYR A 326 -1.21 7.87 16.23
CA TYR A 326 -0.22 7.07 15.50
C TYR A 326 -0.26 7.33 13.98
N LEU A 327 -1.46 7.33 13.38
CA LEU A 327 -1.62 7.60 11.95
C LEU A 327 -1.18 9.02 11.57
N ALA A 328 -1.51 10.03 12.38
CA ALA A 328 -0.96 11.38 12.23
C ALA A 328 0.57 11.38 12.30
N GLY A 329 1.15 10.57 13.20
CA GLY A 329 2.58 10.25 13.26
C GLY A 329 3.16 9.84 11.91
N ILE A 330 2.55 8.87 11.24
CA ILE A 330 2.99 8.39 9.92
C ILE A 330 2.82 9.49 8.85
N TYR A 331 1.77 10.32 8.90
CA TYR A 331 1.66 11.51 8.04
C TYR A 331 2.78 12.54 8.28
N CYS A 332 3.19 12.80 9.53
CA CYS A 332 4.31 13.71 9.81
C CYS A 332 5.66 13.13 9.36
N VAL A 333 5.90 11.83 9.55
CA VAL A 333 7.10 11.15 9.00
C VAL A 333 7.12 11.24 7.48
N ASN A 334 5.98 11.01 6.83
CA ASN A 334 5.82 11.17 5.39
C ASN A 334 6.17 12.59 4.91
N ILE A 335 5.55 13.61 5.50
CA ILE A 335 5.75 15.00 5.08
C ILE A 335 7.18 15.46 5.37
N SER A 336 7.76 15.07 6.51
CA SER A 336 9.12 15.47 6.89
C SER A 336 10.20 14.85 6.00
N VAL A 337 10.10 13.56 5.65
CA VAL A 337 11.04 12.88 4.74
C VAL A 337 10.96 13.50 3.34
N ASN A 338 9.74 13.73 2.84
CA ASN A 338 9.53 13.92 1.42
C ASN A 338 9.38 15.37 0.96
N TYR A 339 8.83 16.26 1.81
CA TYR A 339 8.57 17.66 1.44
C TYR A 339 9.44 18.63 2.21
N ILE A 340 9.60 18.42 3.53
CA ILE A 340 10.49 19.24 4.35
C ILE A 340 11.96 18.88 4.05
N ALA A 341 12.26 17.60 3.90
CA ALA A 341 13.57 17.05 3.51
C ALA A 341 14.75 17.58 4.35
N LYS A 342 14.51 17.86 5.64
CA LYS A 342 15.53 18.29 6.61
C LYS A 342 15.77 17.16 7.62
N PRO A 343 17.00 16.61 7.72
CA PRO A 343 17.30 15.51 8.65
C PRO A 343 16.84 15.76 10.08
N SER A 344 16.99 16.99 10.60
CA SER A 344 16.54 17.36 11.95
C SER A 344 15.03 17.20 12.17
N GLU A 345 14.19 17.58 11.20
CA GLU A 345 12.73 17.41 11.29
C GLU A 345 12.32 15.94 11.09
N ILE A 346 13.04 15.19 10.24
CA ILE A 346 12.83 13.74 10.08
C ILE A 346 13.13 13.00 11.39
N ILE A 347 14.30 13.26 11.99
CA ILE A 347 14.73 12.69 13.28
C ILE A 347 13.71 13.03 14.38
N LYS A 348 13.28 14.29 14.46
CA LYS A 348 12.26 14.78 15.41
C LYS A 348 10.89 14.08 15.23
N CYS A 349 10.41 13.95 13.99
CA CYS A 349 9.16 13.22 13.70
C CYS A 349 9.28 11.75 14.09
N CYS A 350 10.29 11.08 13.57
CA CYS A 350 10.43 9.65 13.77
C CYS A 350 10.68 9.29 15.24
N SER A 351 11.54 10.04 15.94
CA SER A 351 11.77 9.83 17.39
C SER A 351 10.49 10.00 18.21
N THR A 352 9.68 11.03 17.93
CA THR A 352 8.37 11.24 18.58
C THR A 352 7.41 10.05 18.32
N VAL A 353 7.37 9.54 17.09
CA VAL A 353 6.54 8.37 16.76
C VAL A 353 7.05 7.11 17.47
N ILE A 354 8.36 6.91 17.49
CA ILE A 354 9.04 5.76 18.11
C ILE A 354 8.91 5.75 19.64
N SER A 355 8.90 6.91 20.30
CA SER A 355 8.71 7.02 21.74
C SER A 355 7.26 6.84 22.16
N ASN A 356 6.32 7.40 21.40
CA ASN A 356 4.92 7.53 21.85
C ASN A 356 4.03 6.36 21.43
N PHE A 357 4.40 5.62 20.38
CA PHE A 357 3.55 4.59 19.76
C PHE A 357 4.25 3.24 19.57
N HIS A 358 5.10 2.83 20.53
CA HIS A 358 5.90 1.61 20.43
C HIS A 358 5.07 0.36 20.08
N ASP A 359 3.98 0.11 20.82
CA ASP A 359 3.13 -1.05 20.62
C ASP A 359 2.42 -1.03 19.25
N GLU A 360 2.07 0.16 18.78
CA GLU A 360 1.37 0.35 17.51
C GLU A 360 2.32 0.20 16.31
N LEU A 361 3.61 0.53 16.47
CA LEU A 361 4.65 0.17 15.52
C LEU A 361 4.79 -1.35 15.41
N VAL A 362 4.90 -2.07 16.53
CA VAL A 362 5.05 -3.54 16.53
C VAL A 362 3.84 -4.25 15.90
N LYS A 363 2.63 -3.71 16.07
CA LYS A 363 1.40 -4.24 15.44
C LYS A 363 1.25 -3.84 13.96
N SER A 364 1.92 -2.77 13.49
CA SER A 364 1.78 -2.27 12.12
C SER A 364 2.74 -2.99 11.17
N LYS A 365 2.21 -3.40 10.01
CA LYS A 365 3.01 -3.93 8.87
C LYS A 365 4.09 -2.94 8.41
N ASN A 366 3.87 -1.64 8.62
CA ASN A 366 4.77 -0.57 8.23
C ASN A 366 5.49 0.10 9.42
N GLY A 367 5.42 -0.49 10.62
CA GLY A 367 6.05 0.06 11.82
C GLY A 367 7.58 0.15 11.74
N HIS A 368 8.22 -0.53 10.79
CA HIS A 368 9.64 -0.35 10.50
C HIS A 368 9.97 1.02 9.88
N ILE A 369 9.02 1.69 9.21
CA ILE A 369 9.28 2.90 8.43
C ILE A 369 9.89 4.03 9.28
N PRO A 370 9.32 4.46 10.43
CA PRO A 370 9.91 5.56 11.21
C PRO A 370 11.33 5.24 11.67
N ILE A 371 11.62 3.98 12.00
CA ILE A 371 12.96 3.53 12.42
C ILE A 371 13.94 3.61 11.25
N THR A 372 13.53 3.12 10.07
CA THR A 372 14.33 3.19 8.83
C THR A 372 14.61 4.64 8.44
N GLN A 373 13.60 5.50 8.45
CA GLN A 373 13.76 6.92 8.06
C GLN A 373 14.58 7.72 9.07
N MET A 374 14.44 7.43 10.38
CA MET A 374 15.31 8.02 11.42
C MET A 374 16.76 7.58 11.24
N ALA A 375 17.01 6.30 10.99
CA ALA A 375 18.36 5.80 10.75
C ALA A 375 18.99 6.51 9.54
N LEU A 376 18.31 6.57 8.40
CA LEU A 376 18.80 7.27 7.20
C LEU A 376 19.08 8.76 7.46
N ALA A 377 18.20 9.46 8.18
CA ALA A 377 18.43 10.86 8.53
C ALA A 377 19.63 11.06 9.47
N LEU A 378 19.94 10.07 10.34
CA LEU A 378 21.16 10.07 11.16
C LEU A 378 22.43 9.80 10.35
N LEU A 379 22.36 9.04 9.25
CA LEU A 379 23.49 8.93 8.30
C LEU A 379 23.75 10.26 7.59
N ASP A 380 22.70 11.06 7.32
CA ASP A 380 22.82 12.40 6.73
C ASP A 380 23.35 13.46 7.72
N THR A 381 23.28 13.22 9.04
CA THR A 381 23.89 14.06 10.09
C THR A 381 25.22 13.54 10.64
N ASP A 382 25.75 12.43 10.08
CA ASP A 382 26.97 11.73 10.52
C ASP A 382 26.91 11.13 11.94
N GLU A 383 25.69 10.91 12.47
CA GLU A 383 25.42 10.30 13.78
C GLU A 383 25.43 8.76 13.72
N LEU A 384 26.46 8.20 13.07
CA LEU A 384 26.52 6.80 12.66
C LEU A 384 26.36 5.80 13.81
N ASP A 385 26.95 6.07 14.98
CA ASP A 385 26.82 5.21 16.16
C ASP A 385 25.41 5.23 16.76
N PHE A 386 24.69 6.34 16.66
CA PHE A 386 23.31 6.40 17.12
C PHE A 386 22.38 5.66 16.16
N ALA A 387 22.60 5.80 14.85
CA ALA A 387 21.92 4.98 13.84
C ALA A 387 22.16 3.47 14.08
N LYS A 388 23.41 3.07 14.36
CA LYS A 388 23.80 1.67 14.65
C LYS A 388 23.11 1.12 15.89
N ARG A 389 23.01 1.91 16.98
CA ARG A 389 22.26 1.55 18.19
C ARG A 389 20.76 1.47 17.94
N LEU A 390 20.19 2.42 17.19
CA LEU A 390 18.78 2.45 16.82
C LEU A 390 18.38 1.20 16.04
N VAL A 391 19.09 0.89 14.95
CA VAL A 391 18.82 -0.29 14.13
C VAL A 391 18.89 -1.57 14.97
N LYS A 392 19.98 -1.76 15.73
CA LYS A 392 20.13 -2.94 16.62
C LYS A 392 19.00 -3.09 17.65
N LYS A 393 18.46 -1.99 18.19
CA LYS A 393 17.36 -2.02 19.17
C LYS A 393 16.04 -2.56 18.58
N TYR A 394 15.74 -2.24 17.33
CA TYR A 394 14.45 -2.56 16.70
C TYR A 394 14.49 -3.74 15.73
N MET A 395 15.69 -4.20 15.33
CA MET A 395 15.90 -5.25 14.34
C MET A 395 15.20 -6.59 14.64
N SER A 396 15.01 -6.93 15.92
CA SER A 396 14.34 -8.16 16.37
C SER A 396 12.81 -8.06 16.42
N LEU A 397 12.23 -6.86 16.25
CA LEU A 397 10.79 -6.63 16.44
C LEU A 397 9.96 -6.83 15.16
N PHE A 398 10.59 -6.95 13.99
CA PHE A 398 9.90 -7.09 12.71
C PHE A 398 10.44 -8.26 11.90
N SER A 399 9.55 -8.94 11.16
CA SER A 399 9.90 -10.10 10.33
C SER A 399 10.79 -9.75 9.13
N ASN A 400 10.78 -8.51 8.65
CA ASN A 400 11.61 -8.06 7.53
C ASN A 400 13.04 -7.68 7.97
N ILE A 401 13.80 -8.65 8.52
CA ILE A 401 15.17 -8.41 8.99
C ILE A 401 16.17 -8.05 7.86
N SER A 402 15.81 -8.28 6.59
CA SER A 402 16.61 -7.87 5.42
C SER A 402 16.77 -6.36 5.36
N GLU A 403 15.70 -5.62 5.64
CA GLU A 403 15.66 -4.16 5.66
C GLU A 403 16.70 -3.57 6.63
N TYR A 404 16.80 -4.16 7.82
CA TYR A 404 17.77 -3.76 8.83
C TYR A 404 19.20 -4.17 8.50
N TYR A 405 19.41 -5.32 7.85
CA TYR A 405 20.72 -5.67 7.30
C TYR A 405 21.17 -4.68 6.21
N LEU A 406 20.27 -4.26 5.32
CA LEU A 406 20.58 -3.22 4.32
C LEU A 406 20.87 -1.86 4.97
N LEU A 407 20.18 -1.47 6.06
CA LEU A 407 20.54 -0.27 6.83
C LEU A 407 21.92 -0.38 7.50
N MET A 408 22.20 -1.52 8.15
CA MET A 408 23.51 -1.79 8.76
C MET A 408 24.64 -1.75 7.72
N SER A 409 24.39 -2.24 6.50
CA SER A 409 25.36 -2.16 5.42
C SER A 409 25.66 -0.71 5.04
N GLN A 410 24.66 0.16 4.91
CA GLN A 410 24.88 1.60 4.63
C GLN A 410 25.58 2.33 5.79
N ILE A 411 25.32 1.95 7.05
CA ILE A 411 26.07 2.46 8.20
C ILE A 411 27.54 2.07 8.08
N SER A 412 27.84 0.79 7.84
CA SER A 412 29.22 0.32 7.69
C SER A 412 29.93 0.91 6.48
N TYR A 413 29.22 1.14 5.37
CA TYR A 413 29.73 1.87 4.21
C TYR A 413 30.15 3.30 4.57
N LYS A 414 29.32 4.05 5.30
CA LYS A 414 29.67 5.38 5.83
C LYS A 414 30.83 5.35 6.84
N GLN A 415 30.96 4.27 7.62
CA GLN A 415 32.09 4.03 8.52
C GLN A 415 33.38 3.56 7.81
N ASN A 416 33.40 3.46 6.47
CA ASN A 416 34.49 2.87 5.67
C ASN A 416 34.87 1.42 6.08
N SER A 417 33.91 0.67 6.64
CA SER A 417 34.07 -0.72 7.05
C SER A 417 33.51 -1.65 5.97
N PHE A 418 34.31 -1.87 4.92
CA PHE A 418 33.85 -2.57 3.71
C PHE A 418 33.60 -4.07 3.92
N ASP A 419 34.30 -4.72 4.85
CA ASP A 419 34.02 -6.12 5.24
C ASP A 419 32.65 -6.26 5.90
N ASP A 420 32.34 -5.41 6.88
CA ASP A 420 31.00 -5.33 7.49
C ASP A 420 29.93 -4.96 6.44
N TYR A 421 30.24 -4.05 5.51
CA TYR A 421 29.32 -3.64 4.43
C TYR A 421 28.91 -4.85 3.56
N LEU A 422 29.90 -5.62 3.09
CA LEU A 422 29.66 -6.86 2.35
C LEU A 422 28.90 -7.90 3.17
N GLU A 423 29.30 -8.09 4.43
CA GLU A 423 28.72 -9.10 5.32
C GLU A 423 27.26 -8.78 5.69
N TYR A 424 26.90 -7.51 5.85
CA TYR A 424 25.51 -7.10 6.03
C TYR A 424 24.70 -7.21 4.73
N ILE A 425 25.27 -6.91 3.56
CA ILE A 425 24.62 -7.22 2.27
C ILE A 425 24.34 -8.72 2.16
N LYS A 426 25.32 -9.58 2.44
CA LYS A 426 25.18 -11.04 2.47
C LYS A 426 24.05 -11.50 3.40
N LYS A 427 24.03 -10.99 4.64
CA LYS A 427 22.98 -11.29 5.62
C LYS A 427 21.59 -10.85 5.19
N SER A 428 21.45 -9.84 4.33
CA SER A 428 20.14 -9.43 3.81
C SER A 428 19.44 -10.51 2.96
N PHE A 429 20.18 -11.50 2.43
CA PHE A 429 19.64 -12.65 1.70
C PHE A 429 19.35 -13.87 2.61
N SER A 430 19.85 -13.88 3.85
CA SER A 430 19.93 -15.07 4.72
C SER A 430 18.63 -15.46 5.46
N HIS A 431 17.47 -15.16 4.87
CA HIS A 431 16.14 -15.51 5.43
C HIS A 431 15.71 -16.95 5.15
N SER A 432 16.44 -17.66 4.30
CA SER A 432 16.14 -19.03 3.93
C SER A 432 16.77 -20.04 4.90
N GLU A 433 16.34 -21.29 4.77
CA GLU A 433 16.85 -22.47 5.46
C GLU A 433 18.35 -22.73 5.20
N PHE A 434 18.98 -21.96 4.31
CA PHE A 434 20.34 -22.11 3.84
C PHE A 434 21.22 -20.91 4.25
N LYS A 435 22.13 -21.14 5.20
CA LYS A 435 22.87 -20.07 5.91
C LYS A 435 24.04 -19.44 5.13
N ASN A 436 24.52 -20.07 4.05
CA ASN A 436 25.76 -19.66 3.39
C ASN A 436 25.49 -18.76 2.17
N SER A 437 25.95 -17.51 2.25
CA SER A 437 25.94 -16.53 1.17
C SER A 437 27.04 -16.83 0.15
N SER A 438 26.63 -17.36 -1.01
CA SER A 438 27.53 -17.95 -2.00
C SER A 438 28.00 -16.94 -3.06
N PHE A 439 28.35 -15.72 -2.65
CA PHE A 439 28.81 -14.65 -3.55
C PHE A 439 29.84 -13.73 -2.88
N ASN A 440 30.56 -12.94 -3.68
CA ASN A 440 31.52 -11.95 -3.23
C ASN A 440 31.54 -10.73 -4.19
N SER A 441 32.33 -9.70 -3.86
CA SER A 441 32.56 -8.51 -4.69
C SER A 441 34.05 -8.40 -5.05
N TYR A 442 34.38 -7.97 -6.27
CA TYR A 442 35.78 -7.70 -6.66
C TYR A 442 36.24 -6.25 -6.39
N LYS A 443 35.38 -5.42 -5.78
CA LYS A 443 35.70 -4.08 -5.26
C LYS A 443 35.16 -3.90 -3.84
N GLU A 444 35.78 -2.99 -3.09
CA GLU A 444 35.31 -2.49 -1.78
C GLU A 444 33.94 -1.81 -1.88
N ILE A 445 33.76 -0.93 -2.88
CA ILE A 445 32.45 -0.38 -3.22
C ILE A 445 31.70 -1.42 -4.04
N ILE A 446 30.70 -2.03 -3.39
CA ILE A 446 29.81 -3.02 -3.98
C ILE A 446 28.78 -2.31 -4.86
N THR A 447 28.69 -2.75 -6.12
CA THR A 447 27.70 -2.34 -7.13
C THR A 447 27.23 -3.56 -7.93
N VAL A 448 26.20 -3.43 -8.77
CA VAL A 448 25.67 -4.54 -9.58
C VAL A 448 26.73 -5.17 -10.50
N ASP A 449 27.70 -4.39 -11.01
CA ASP A 449 28.83 -4.94 -11.78
C ASP A 449 29.83 -5.72 -10.92
N THR A 450 29.98 -5.45 -9.62
CA THR A 450 31.08 -6.04 -8.83
C THR A 450 30.76 -7.41 -8.26
N LEU A 451 29.48 -7.79 -8.22
CA LEU A 451 29.00 -9.02 -7.60
C LEU A 451 29.26 -10.26 -8.47
N PHE A 452 29.84 -11.31 -7.88
CA PHE A 452 30.09 -12.60 -8.55
C PHE A 452 29.80 -13.80 -7.63
N SER A 453 29.40 -14.92 -8.23
CA SER A 453 29.12 -16.17 -7.50
C SER A 453 30.41 -16.83 -6.99
N THR A 454 30.38 -17.35 -5.77
CA THR A 454 31.43 -18.17 -5.17
C THR A 454 30.96 -19.59 -4.85
N SER A 455 29.75 -19.98 -5.29
CA SER A 455 29.21 -21.32 -4.99
C SER A 455 29.96 -22.42 -5.76
N SER A 456 30.35 -23.46 -5.04
CA SER A 456 30.80 -24.74 -5.62
C SER A 456 29.66 -25.77 -5.73
N GLU A 457 28.57 -25.59 -4.99
CA GLU A 457 27.44 -26.53 -4.97
C GLU A 457 26.62 -26.43 -6.27
N LYS A 458 26.34 -27.60 -6.86
CA LYS A 458 25.65 -27.74 -8.14
C LYS A 458 24.50 -28.72 -8.02
N ILE A 459 23.28 -28.24 -8.27
CA ILE A 459 22.03 -29.00 -8.13
C ILE A 459 21.41 -29.23 -9.51
N GLN A 460 20.75 -30.38 -9.68
CA GLN A 460 20.04 -30.77 -10.90
C GLN A 460 18.54 -30.91 -10.66
N GLY A 461 17.75 -30.89 -11.72
CA GLY A 461 16.30 -31.10 -11.72
C GLY A 461 15.72 -30.86 -13.11
N PRO A 462 14.40 -30.60 -13.25
CA PRO A 462 13.78 -30.25 -14.53
C PRO A 462 14.39 -29.01 -15.19
N LEU A 463 14.30 -28.93 -16.52
CA LEU A 463 14.85 -27.79 -17.26
C LEU A 463 14.11 -26.50 -16.92
N VAL A 464 14.86 -25.44 -16.63
CA VAL A 464 14.34 -24.07 -16.46
C VAL A 464 14.73 -23.22 -17.66
N SER A 465 13.75 -22.58 -18.30
CA SER A 465 13.99 -21.58 -19.35
C SER A 465 14.01 -20.18 -18.75
N ILE A 466 15.16 -19.52 -18.74
CA ILE A 466 15.29 -18.13 -18.32
C ILE A 466 15.16 -17.25 -19.57
N VAL A 467 14.17 -16.35 -19.60
CA VAL A 467 13.98 -15.38 -20.68
C VAL A 467 14.54 -14.02 -20.26
N MET A 468 15.54 -13.53 -21.00
CA MET A 468 16.16 -12.22 -20.85
C MET A 468 15.93 -11.39 -22.11
N THR A 469 15.61 -10.10 -21.95
CA THR A 469 15.45 -9.17 -23.09
C THR A 469 16.52 -8.09 -23.11
N VAL A 470 17.04 -7.78 -24.28
CA VAL A 470 18.10 -6.79 -24.50
C VAL A 470 17.63 -5.75 -25.51
N TYR A 471 17.92 -4.49 -25.23
CA TYR A 471 17.83 -3.40 -26.22
C TYR A 471 19.00 -2.44 -26.02
N LYS A 472 19.89 -2.41 -27.01
CA LYS A 472 21.25 -1.84 -26.98
C LYS A 472 22.18 -2.55 -26.00
N ASN A 473 23.48 -2.48 -26.28
CA ASN A 473 24.51 -2.89 -25.34
C ASN A 473 24.49 -1.99 -24.10
N ASN A 474 24.60 -2.58 -22.91
CA ASN A 474 24.64 -1.85 -21.65
C ASN A 474 25.77 -2.42 -20.76
N PRO A 475 26.44 -1.62 -19.92
CA PRO A 475 27.63 -2.08 -19.18
C PRO A 475 27.41 -3.28 -18.24
N LEU A 476 26.17 -3.53 -17.82
CA LEU A 476 25.80 -4.59 -16.88
C LEU A 476 25.35 -5.88 -17.57
N LEU A 477 25.20 -5.88 -18.90
CA LEU A 477 24.69 -7.01 -19.68
C LEU A 477 25.46 -8.31 -19.42
N ILE A 478 26.79 -8.24 -19.40
CA ILE A 478 27.62 -9.40 -19.16
C ILE A 478 27.43 -9.90 -17.72
N ASN A 479 27.45 -9.02 -16.71
CA ASN A 479 27.24 -9.40 -15.32
C ASN A 479 25.87 -10.04 -15.09
N ALA A 480 24.81 -9.51 -15.72
CA ALA A 480 23.47 -10.09 -15.68
C ALA A 480 23.47 -11.52 -16.24
N ILE A 481 24.09 -11.74 -17.41
CA ILE A 481 24.21 -13.07 -18.04
C ILE A 481 25.03 -14.02 -17.15
N GLU A 482 26.24 -13.64 -16.73
CA GLU A 482 27.09 -14.49 -15.89
C GLU A 482 26.41 -14.83 -14.54
N SER A 483 25.56 -13.96 -13.97
CA SER A 483 24.78 -14.24 -12.76
C SER A 483 23.71 -15.33 -12.95
N VAL A 484 23.19 -15.51 -14.18
CA VAL A 484 22.31 -16.62 -14.56
C VAL A 484 23.13 -17.89 -14.83
N LEU A 485 24.28 -17.78 -15.52
CA LEU A 485 25.12 -18.93 -15.85
C LEU A 485 25.82 -19.56 -14.63
N SER A 486 26.00 -18.79 -13.55
CA SER A 486 26.64 -19.17 -12.29
C SER A 486 25.66 -19.49 -11.15
N GLN A 487 24.38 -19.70 -11.47
CA GLN A 487 23.42 -20.29 -10.55
C GLN A 487 23.91 -21.67 -10.08
N THR A 488 23.54 -22.03 -8.85
CA THR A 488 23.69 -23.38 -8.26
C THR A 488 22.87 -24.42 -9.01
N TYR A 489 21.67 -24.05 -9.45
CA TYR A 489 20.83 -24.88 -10.30
C TYR A 489 21.39 -24.96 -11.73
N GLN A 490 21.78 -26.16 -12.19
CA GLN A 490 22.56 -26.33 -13.43
C GLN A 490 21.71 -26.59 -14.69
N ASN A 491 20.53 -27.22 -14.57
CA ASN A 491 19.73 -27.58 -15.74
C ASN A 491 18.91 -26.38 -16.25
N ILE A 492 19.60 -25.49 -16.95
CA ILE A 492 19.06 -24.21 -17.43
C ILE A 492 19.28 -24.04 -18.93
N GLU A 493 18.36 -23.33 -19.60
CA GLU A 493 18.63 -22.63 -20.85
C GLU A 493 18.38 -21.12 -20.65
N LEU A 494 19.27 -20.29 -21.18
CA LEU A 494 19.14 -18.83 -21.18
C LEU A 494 18.79 -18.36 -22.59
N ILE A 495 17.57 -17.86 -22.74
CA ILE A 495 17.02 -17.33 -23.98
C ILE A 495 17.15 -15.82 -23.95
N ILE A 496 18.11 -15.29 -24.72
CA ILE A 496 18.34 -13.86 -24.86
C ILE A 496 17.59 -13.37 -26.11
N VAL A 497 16.66 -12.44 -25.93
CA VAL A 497 15.85 -11.86 -27.00
C VAL A 497 16.24 -10.40 -27.21
N ASP A 498 16.87 -10.12 -28.34
CA ASP A 498 17.20 -8.76 -28.78
C ASP A 498 15.98 -8.09 -29.42
N ASP A 499 15.54 -6.97 -28.84
CA ASP A 499 14.39 -6.16 -29.28
C ASP A 499 14.77 -5.21 -30.44
N CYS A 500 15.42 -5.77 -31.47
CA CYS A 500 15.92 -5.04 -32.65
C CYS A 500 16.89 -3.90 -32.27
N SER A 501 17.99 -4.24 -31.59
CA SER A 501 19.01 -3.26 -31.21
C SER A 501 19.70 -2.64 -32.44
N PRO A 502 19.94 -1.31 -32.43
CA PRO A 502 20.65 -0.62 -33.52
C PRO A 502 22.17 -0.76 -33.46
N ASP A 503 22.71 -1.42 -32.44
CA ASP A 503 24.14 -1.66 -32.25
C ASP A 503 24.51 -3.15 -32.39
N LYS A 504 25.79 -3.46 -32.29
CA LYS A 504 26.32 -4.83 -32.50
C LYS A 504 26.22 -5.73 -31.28
N VAL A 505 25.25 -5.51 -30.38
CA VAL A 505 25.11 -6.32 -29.16
C VAL A 505 24.87 -7.80 -29.46
N VAL A 506 24.11 -8.12 -30.51
CA VAL A 506 23.86 -9.50 -30.93
C VAL A 506 25.14 -10.20 -31.42
N ASP A 507 25.99 -9.51 -32.19
CA ASP A 507 27.27 -10.04 -32.65
C ASP A 507 28.25 -10.26 -31.48
N LEU A 508 28.30 -9.31 -30.54
CA LEU A 508 29.09 -9.41 -29.31
C LEU A 508 28.70 -10.65 -28.50
N LEU A 509 27.40 -10.84 -28.26
CA LEU A 509 26.88 -11.98 -27.51
C LEU A 509 27.14 -13.31 -28.24
N ARG A 510 26.88 -13.37 -29.55
CA ARG A 510 27.16 -14.58 -30.37
C ARG A 510 28.65 -14.93 -30.38
N SER A 511 29.53 -13.93 -30.40
CA SER A 511 30.99 -14.14 -30.34
C SER A 511 31.44 -14.65 -28.97
N LYS A 512 31.01 -13.99 -27.88
CA LYS A 512 31.41 -14.34 -26.50
C LYS A 512 30.87 -15.68 -26.03
N TYR A 513 29.64 -16.03 -26.41
CA TYR A 513 28.93 -17.22 -25.91
C TYR A 513 28.79 -18.35 -26.94
N LYS A 514 29.55 -18.31 -28.05
CA LYS A 514 29.54 -19.31 -29.13
C LYS A 514 29.63 -20.76 -28.64
N SER A 515 30.33 -20.99 -27.53
CA SER A 515 30.63 -22.30 -26.97
C SER A 515 29.65 -22.78 -25.89
N ASP A 516 28.81 -21.91 -25.33
CA ASP A 516 27.89 -22.29 -24.24
C ASP A 516 26.55 -22.74 -24.80
N SER A 517 26.35 -24.05 -24.86
CA SER A 517 25.14 -24.69 -25.40
C SER A 517 23.86 -24.37 -24.63
N ARG A 518 23.95 -23.78 -23.42
CA ARG A 518 22.80 -23.33 -22.64
C ARG A 518 22.21 -22.02 -23.17
N ILE A 519 22.96 -21.26 -23.98
CA ILE A 519 22.56 -19.91 -24.41
C ILE A 519 21.96 -19.96 -25.81
N LYS A 520 20.77 -19.35 -25.95
CA LYS A 520 20.07 -19.17 -27.22
C LYS A 520 19.80 -17.68 -27.45
N ILE A 521 20.43 -17.11 -28.48
CA ILE A 521 20.26 -15.69 -28.83
C ILE A 521 19.35 -15.59 -30.07
N ILE A 522 18.22 -14.91 -29.92
CA ILE A 522 17.33 -14.54 -31.04
C ILE A 522 17.26 -13.01 -31.17
N GLN A 523 16.99 -12.54 -32.39
CA GLN A 523 16.85 -11.12 -32.70
C GLN A 523 15.51 -10.89 -33.38
N MET A 524 14.77 -9.88 -32.91
CA MET A 524 13.48 -9.50 -33.48
C MET A 524 13.65 -8.66 -34.75
N GLU A 525 12.77 -8.85 -35.72
CA GLU A 525 12.75 -8.09 -36.99
C GLU A 525 12.40 -6.61 -36.82
N LYS A 526 11.73 -6.26 -35.73
CA LYS A 526 11.32 -4.89 -35.39
C LYS A 526 11.28 -4.70 -33.87
N ASN A 527 11.58 -3.49 -33.43
CA ASN A 527 11.42 -3.09 -32.03
C ASN A 527 9.94 -3.14 -31.64
N GLY A 528 9.61 -3.86 -30.57
CA GLY A 528 8.27 -4.01 -30.02
C GLY A 528 8.24 -4.05 -28.49
N GLY A 529 9.32 -3.67 -27.81
CA GLY A 529 9.39 -3.56 -26.36
C GLY A 529 9.61 -4.89 -25.64
N THR A 530 10.05 -4.79 -24.38
CA THR A 530 10.46 -5.94 -23.55
C THR A 530 9.38 -7.02 -23.44
N TYR A 531 8.08 -6.69 -23.34
CA TYR A 531 7.06 -7.74 -23.17
C TYR A 531 6.77 -8.50 -24.46
N ARG A 532 6.84 -7.86 -25.63
CA ARG A 532 6.79 -8.57 -26.92
C ARG A 532 8.01 -9.49 -27.08
N ALA A 533 9.19 -9.03 -26.68
CA ALA A 533 10.40 -9.84 -26.65
C ALA A 533 10.31 -11.02 -25.64
N LYS A 534 9.78 -10.79 -24.43
CA LYS A 534 9.49 -11.84 -23.44
C LYS A 534 8.53 -12.89 -24.00
N ASN A 535 7.48 -12.48 -24.73
CA ASN A 535 6.56 -13.40 -25.41
C ASN A 535 7.23 -14.27 -26.49
N GLN A 536 8.17 -13.72 -27.26
CA GLN A 536 8.97 -14.52 -28.20
C GLN A 536 9.83 -15.56 -27.47
N GLY A 537 10.50 -15.15 -26.39
CA GLY A 537 11.30 -16.05 -25.55
C GLY A 537 10.46 -17.18 -24.92
N MET A 538 9.25 -16.86 -24.43
CA MET A 538 8.29 -17.84 -23.91
C MET A 538 7.91 -18.89 -24.96
N CYS A 539 7.68 -18.50 -26.22
CA CYS A 539 7.30 -19.45 -27.28
C CYS A 539 8.38 -20.49 -27.57
N ILE A 540 9.64 -20.08 -27.55
CA ILE A 540 10.77 -20.94 -27.90
C ILE A 540 11.40 -21.66 -26.69
N SER A 541 10.82 -21.47 -25.49
CA SER A 541 11.18 -22.15 -24.25
C SER A 541 10.94 -23.66 -24.34
N LYS A 542 11.79 -24.45 -23.67
CA LYS A 542 11.70 -25.91 -23.59
C LYS A 542 11.53 -26.42 -22.15
N GLY A 543 11.79 -25.58 -21.16
CA GLY A 543 11.73 -25.94 -19.75
C GLY A 543 10.34 -26.31 -19.25
N GLU A 544 10.30 -27.12 -18.19
CA GLU A 544 9.08 -27.33 -17.39
C GLU A 544 8.70 -26.05 -16.64
N PHE A 545 9.71 -25.28 -16.25
CA PHE A 545 9.57 -23.99 -15.59
C PHE A 545 10.11 -22.86 -16.48
N ILE A 546 9.45 -21.70 -16.43
CA ILE A 546 9.91 -20.46 -17.04
C ILE A 546 10.27 -19.48 -15.92
N ALA A 547 11.37 -18.77 -16.12
CA ALA A 547 11.84 -17.66 -15.29
C ALA A 547 12.18 -16.44 -16.15
N PHE A 548 12.26 -15.26 -15.53
CA PHE A 548 12.67 -14.04 -16.20
C PHE A 548 13.88 -13.39 -15.52
N HIS A 549 14.65 -12.62 -16.28
CA HIS A 549 15.72 -11.78 -15.77
C HIS A 549 15.91 -10.55 -16.68
N ASP A 550 16.12 -9.37 -16.10
CA ASP A 550 16.39 -8.16 -16.88
C ASP A 550 17.90 -7.98 -17.11
N SER A 551 18.26 -7.32 -18.21
CA SER A 551 19.65 -7.28 -18.72
C SER A 551 20.62 -6.37 -17.95
N ASP A 552 20.18 -5.79 -16.85
CA ASP A 552 20.93 -4.85 -16.01
C ASP A 552 20.76 -5.10 -14.50
N ASP A 553 20.20 -6.25 -14.13
CA ASP A 553 20.06 -6.72 -12.75
C ASP A 553 21.00 -7.91 -12.47
N TRP A 554 21.34 -8.13 -11.20
CA TRP A 554 22.15 -9.28 -10.76
C TRP A 554 21.30 -10.32 -10.02
N MET A 555 21.46 -11.59 -10.40
CA MET A 555 20.75 -12.72 -9.81
C MET A 555 21.57 -13.38 -8.69
N HIS A 556 21.00 -13.50 -7.49
CA HIS A 556 21.65 -14.24 -6.41
C HIS A 556 21.86 -15.72 -6.83
N PRO A 557 23.04 -16.35 -6.60
CA PRO A 557 23.36 -17.68 -7.15
C PRO A 557 22.43 -18.82 -6.72
N ARG A 558 21.66 -18.60 -5.64
CA ARG A 558 20.69 -19.56 -5.09
C ARG A 558 19.23 -19.27 -5.49
N LYS A 559 18.96 -18.27 -6.33
CA LYS A 559 17.58 -17.86 -6.66
C LYS A 559 16.79 -19.03 -7.27
N LEU A 560 17.36 -19.69 -8.28
CA LEU A 560 16.66 -20.75 -9.00
C LEU A 560 16.45 -22.00 -8.13
N GLU A 561 17.45 -22.47 -7.37
CA GLU A 561 17.27 -23.65 -6.49
C GLU A 561 16.16 -23.45 -5.44
N VAL A 562 16.04 -22.25 -4.84
CA VAL A 562 15.05 -21.97 -3.80
C VAL A 562 13.65 -21.87 -4.42
N GLN A 563 13.48 -21.15 -5.53
CA GLN A 563 12.15 -21.02 -6.15
C GLN A 563 11.67 -22.34 -6.78
N ILE A 564 12.57 -23.10 -7.41
CA ILE A 564 12.24 -24.38 -8.04
C ILE A 564 11.96 -25.47 -6.99
N SER A 565 12.72 -25.54 -5.89
CA SER A 565 12.44 -26.51 -4.82
C SER A 565 11.05 -26.33 -4.21
N HIS A 566 10.57 -25.09 -4.01
CA HIS A 566 9.19 -24.85 -3.59
C HIS A 566 8.14 -25.34 -4.60
N LEU A 567 8.37 -25.18 -5.91
CA LEU A 567 7.47 -25.68 -6.95
C LEU A 567 7.46 -27.21 -7.00
N ILE A 568 8.63 -27.86 -6.93
CA ILE A 568 8.76 -29.32 -6.94
C ILE A 568 8.12 -29.94 -5.69
N ASN A 569 8.39 -29.37 -4.51
CA ASN A 569 7.89 -29.90 -3.23
C ASN A 569 6.39 -29.60 -2.99
N ASN A 570 5.74 -28.80 -3.85
CA ASN A 570 4.31 -28.51 -3.74
C ASN A 570 3.68 -28.32 -5.13
N GLU A 571 3.08 -29.39 -5.66
CA GLU A 571 2.39 -29.40 -6.94
C GLU A 571 1.21 -28.41 -7.05
N ASN A 572 0.66 -27.95 -5.92
CA ASN A 572 -0.40 -26.92 -5.92
C ASN A 572 0.14 -25.51 -6.20
N LEU A 573 1.45 -25.28 -6.07
CA LEU A 573 2.06 -24.00 -6.42
C LEU A 573 2.24 -23.89 -7.94
N VAL A 574 1.76 -22.77 -8.48
CA VAL A 574 1.85 -22.41 -9.90
C VAL A 574 3.06 -21.51 -10.15
N ALA A 575 3.30 -20.57 -9.24
CA ALA A 575 4.33 -19.55 -9.36
C ALA A 575 4.98 -19.24 -8.00
N VAL A 576 6.25 -18.83 -8.07
CA VAL A 576 7.02 -18.31 -6.95
C VAL A 576 7.68 -17.00 -7.37
N PHE A 577 7.51 -15.96 -6.57
CA PHE A 577 8.20 -14.68 -6.66
C PHE A 577 9.21 -14.55 -5.51
N SER A 578 10.20 -13.70 -5.69
CA SER A 578 11.08 -13.21 -4.62
C SER A 578 11.03 -11.69 -4.54
N ASN A 579 11.49 -11.16 -3.42
CA ASN A 579 11.78 -9.73 -3.35
C ASN A 579 13.06 -9.38 -4.14
N TYR A 580 13.34 -8.09 -4.22
CA TYR A 580 14.61 -7.47 -4.60
C TYR A 580 14.92 -6.28 -3.70
N PHE A 581 16.16 -5.79 -3.77
CA PHE A 581 16.47 -4.40 -3.41
C PHE A 581 17.18 -3.71 -4.57
N ARG A 582 17.28 -2.38 -4.50
CA ARG A 582 17.86 -1.54 -5.56
C ARG A 582 19.10 -0.80 -5.08
N MET A 583 20.08 -0.66 -5.98
CA MET A 583 21.38 -0.03 -5.70
C MET A 583 21.81 0.87 -6.86
N ASP A 584 22.40 2.04 -6.57
CA ASP A 584 22.95 2.94 -7.59
C ASP A 584 24.39 2.60 -8.01
N GLU A 585 24.93 3.33 -8.99
CA GLU A 585 26.32 3.21 -9.45
C GLU A 585 27.41 3.54 -8.39
N ASN A 586 27.03 3.95 -7.17
CA ASN A 586 27.95 4.31 -6.09
C ASN A 586 27.82 3.40 -4.84
N GLY A 587 27.00 2.34 -4.93
CA GLY A 587 26.74 1.42 -3.81
C GLY A 587 25.70 1.92 -2.80
N ASN A 588 24.98 3.02 -3.08
CA ASN A 588 23.89 3.47 -2.21
C ASN A 588 22.65 2.58 -2.43
N ILE A 589 22.07 2.09 -1.35
CA ILE A 589 20.83 1.28 -1.39
C ILE A 589 19.62 2.21 -1.40
N ILE A 590 18.66 1.93 -2.29
CA ILE A 590 17.55 2.83 -2.60
C ILE A 590 16.32 2.49 -1.75
N PHE A 591 16.28 3.02 -0.54
CA PHE A 591 15.10 3.05 0.33
C PHE A 591 14.00 3.95 -0.31
N LYS A 592 12.79 3.41 -0.47
CA LYS A 592 11.57 4.17 -0.83
C LYS A 592 10.45 3.80 0.16
N GLY A 593 9.24 4.33 -0.01
CA GLY A 593 8.19 4.42 1.03
C GLY A 593 7.66 3.15 1.71
N ILE A 594 8.13 1.96 1.35
CA ILE A 594 7.82 0.69 2.02
C ILE A 594 9.08 -0.04 2.55
N GLY A 595 10.25 0.54 2.29
CA GLY A 595 11.58 -0.04 2.54
C GLY A 595 12.47 -0.08 1.30
N ALA A 596 13.70 -0.56 1.45
CA ALA A 596 14.59 -0.97 0.36
C ALA A 596 14.15 -2.31 -0.25
N VAL A 597 13.70 -3.25 0.59
CA VAL A 597 13.21 -4.58 0.16
C VAL A 597 11.80 -4.48 -0.37
N ARG A 598 11.55 -5.02 -1.58
CA ARG A 598 10.23 -4.94 -2.25
C ARG A 598 9.93 -6.19 -3.08
N PRO A 599 8.66 -6.49 -3.39
CA PRO A 599 8.30 -7.46 -4.41
C PRO A 599 8.90 -7.09 -5.77
N ALA A 600 9.35 -8.10 -6.51
CA ALA A 600 9.93 -7.94 -7.83
C ALA A 600 9.15 -8.80 -8.83
N CYS A 601 8.28 -8.20 -9.64
CA CYS A 601 7.49 -8.93 -10.65
C CYS A 601 8.40 -9.71 -11.63
N ILE A 602 9.57 -9.15 -11.96
CA ILE A 602 10.62 -9.79 -12.77
C ILE A 602 11.18 -11.10 -12.17
N SER A 603 11.05 -11.31 -10.85
CA SER A 603 11.58 -12.50 -10.17
C SER A 603 10.80 -13.79 -10.45
N LEU A 604 9.63 -13.69 -11.11
CA LEU A 604 8.72 -14.79 -11.42
C LEU A 604 9.45 -16.04 -11.90
N VAL A 605 9.22 -17.15 -11.21
CA VAL A 605 9.48 -18.52 -11.67
C VAL A 605 8.17 -19.28 -11.59
N ALA A 606 7.72 -19.89 -12.67
CA ALA A 606 6.42 -20.56 -12.71
C ALA A 606 6.38 -21.74 -13.68
N ARG A 607 5.39 -22.62 -13.48
CA ARG A 607 5.14 -23.80 -14.33
C ARG A 607 4.70 -23.36 -15.73
N LYS A 608 5.43 -23.83 -16.76
CA LYS A 608 5.21 -23.44 -18.16
C LYS A 608 3.79 -23.70 -18.64
N LYS A 609 3.22 -24.85 -18.28
CA LYS A 609 1.85 -25.27 -18.64
C LYS A 609 0.81 -24.22 -18.22
N GLN A 610 0.77 -23.89 -16.93
CA GLN A 610 -0.16 -22.89 -16.39
C GLN A 610 0.07 -21.51 -17.00
N MET A 611 1.34 -21.12 -17.22
CA MET A 611 1.67 -19.86 -17.88
C MET A 611 1.14 -19.79 -19.31
N ILE A 612 1.57 -20.69 -20.20
CA ILE A 612 1.35 -20.56 -21.65
C ILE A 612 0.00 -21.11 -22.10
N ASP A 613 -0.47 -22.20 -21.49
CA ASP A 613 -1.66 -22.93 -21.95
C ASP A 613 -2.93 -22.42 -21.27
N GLU A 614 -2.84 -21.99 -20.01
CA GLU A 614 -4.02 -21.59 -19.21
C GLU A 614 -4.22 -20.06 -19.17
N ILE A 615 -3.18 -19.24 -18.95
CA ILE A 615 -3.33 -17.76 -18.95
C ILE A 615 -2.75 -17.05 -20.19
N GLY A 616 -1.80 -17.68 -20.88
CA GLY A 616 -1.14 -17.16 -22.07
C GLY A 616 -0.01 -16.18 -21.77
N TYR A 617 0.06 -15.13 -22.58
CA TYR A 617 1.25 -14.28 -22.74
C TYR A 617 1.14 -12.95 -21.97
N PHE A 618 2.25 -12.22 -21.85
CA PHE A 618 2.22 -10.82 -21.39
C PHE A 618 1.42 -9.98 -22.38
N ASP A 619 0.70 -8.99 -21.88
CA ASP A 619 0.17 -7.93 -22.74
C ASP A 619 1.31 -7.22 -23.48
N SER A 620 1.14 -7.00 -24.79
CA SER A 620 2.14 -6.45 -25.70
C SER A 620 2.19 -4.92 -25.60
N VAL A 621 2.62 -4.46 -24.44
CA VAL A 621 2.96 -3.06 -24.13
C VAL A 621 4.47 -2.91 -23.92
N ARG A 622 4.94 -1.67 -23.74
CA ARG A 622 6.34 -1.30 -23.51
C ARG A 622 6.72 -1.28 -22.02
N ILE A 623 5.75 -1.13 -21.11
CA ILE A 623 5.97 -1.02 -19.66
C ILE A 623 4.86 -1.72 -18.85
N ALA A 624 5.20 -2.22 -17.66
CA ALA A 624 4.26 -2.64 -16.59
C ALA A 624 3.35 -3.86 -16.86
N ALA A 625 3.51 -4.60 -17.96
CA ALA A 625 2.76 -5.83 -18.19
C ALA A 625 3.14 -6.99 -17.26
N ASP A 626 4.26 -6.91 -16.55
CA ASP A 626 4.63 -7.82 -15.46
C ASP A 626 3.68 -7.69 -14.26
N SER A 627 3.32 -6.45 -13.87
CA SER A 627 2.32 -6.21 -12.83
C SER A 627 0.89 -6.61 -13.24
N GLU A 628 0.59 -6.62 -14.54
CA GLU A 628 -0.67 -7.18 -15.07
C GLU A 628 -0.63 -8.71 -14.99
N TYR A 629 0.45 -9.33 -15.45
CA TYR A 629 0.63 -10.78 -15.48
C TYR A 629 0.63 -11.40 -14.08
N GLU A 630 1.29 -10.76 -13.10
CA GLU A 630 1.21 -11.10 -11.67
C GLU A 630 -0.23 -11.04 -11.16
N SER A 631 -0.94 -9.92 -11.42
CA SER A 631 -2.33 -9.76 -11.01
C SER A 631 -3.27 -10.79 -11.67
N ARG A 632 -3.00 -11.18 -12.93
CA ARG A 632 -3.77 -12.20 -13.65
C ARG A 632 -3.48 -13.61 -13.14
N LEU A 633 -2.21 -13.95 -12.83
CA LEU A 633 -1.85 -15.19 -12.13
C LEU A 633 -2.63 -15.34 -10.82
N GLU A 634 -2.60 -14.32 -9.96
CA GLU A 634 -3.34 -14.35 -8.70
C GLU A 634 -4.86 -14.45 -8.89
N LYS A 635 -5.41 -13.74 -9.88
CA LYS A 635 -6.86 -13.70 -10.14
C LYS A 635 -7.39 -15.03 -10.70
N VAL A 636 -6.61 -15.73 -11.53
CA VAL A 636 -7.01 -17.02 -12.15
C VAL A 636 -6.77 -18.19 -11.18
N PHE A 637 -5.60 -18.27 -10.55
CA PHE A 637 -5.21 -19.42 -9.74
C PHE A 637 -5.54 -19.29 -8.25
N GLY A 638 -5.77 -18.06 -7.79
CA GLY A 638 -5.94 -17.71 -6.38
C GLY A 638 -4.61 -17.55 -5.65
N ALA A 639 -4.52 -16.54 -4.78
CA ALA A 639 -3.28 -16.19 -4.07
C ALA A 639 -2.61 -17.34 -3.29
N LYS A 640 -3.36 -18.37 -2.86
CA LYS A 640 -2.79 -19.56 -2.18
C LYS A 640 -1.90 -20.43 -3.09
N LYS A 641 -1.99 -20.30 -4.41
CA LYS A 641 -1.14 -21.02 -5.39
C LYS A 641 0.10 -20.22 -5.82
N ILE A 642 0.27 -19.02 -5.29
CA ILE A 642 1.35 -18.09 -5.62
C ILE A 642 2.16 -17.82 -4.35
N LEU A 643 3.46 -18.13 -4.36
CA LEU A 643 4.34 -17.95 -3.19
C LEU A 643 5.20 -16.70 -3.35
N TYR A 644 5.25 -15.86 -2.32
CA TYR A 644 6.10 -14.65 -2.27
C TYR A 644 7.20 -14.80 -1.21
N LEU A 645 8.42 -15.10 -1.66
CA LEU A 645 9.59 -15.21 -0.81
C LEU A 645 10.03 -13.83 -0.31
N GLN A 646 10.20 -13.70 1.01
CA GLN A 646 10.58 -12.41 1.63
C GLN A 646 12.04 -12.02 1.36
N ALA A 647 12.92 -12.99 1.09
CA ALA A 647 14.33 -12.76 0.78
C ALA A 647 14.50 -12.02 -0.57
N PRO A 648 15.36 -11.00 -0.65
CA PRO A 648 15.57 -10.23 -1.87
C PRO A 648 16.57 -10.90 -2.83
N TYR A 649 16.21 -12.01 -3.47
CA TYR A 649 17.12 -12.78 -4.36
C TYR A 649 17.58 -12.09 -5.66
N LEU A 650 17.31 -10.80 -5.83
CA LEU A 650 17.78 -9.97 -6.94
C LEU A 650 18.34 -8.64 -6.41
N VAL A 651 19.41 -8.15 -7.02
CA VAL A 651 19.91 -6.79 -6.83
C VAL A 651 19.69 -6.03 -8.13
N ALA A 652 18.79 -5.06 -8.10
CA ALA A 652 18.44 -4.29 -9.29
C ALA A 652 19.21 -2.97 -9.40
N SER A 653 19.66 -2.65 -10.61
CA SER A 653 20.41 -1.42 -10.85
C SER A 653 19.49 -0.19 -10.86
N VAL A 654 20.02 0.93 -10.36
CA VAL A 654 19.40 2.25 -10.42
C VAL A 654 20.39 3.21 -11.06
N ARG A 655 20.39 3.21 -12.40
CA ARG A 655 21.16 4.16 -13.21
C ARG A 655 20.39 5.45 -13.44
N SER A 656 21.13 6.54 -13.57
CA SER A 656 20.62 7.89 -13.88
C SER A 656 19.91 8.02 -15.24
N ASP A 657 20.10 7.06 -16.17
CA ASP A 657 19.45 6.97 -17.48
C ASP A 657 18.26 5.98 -17.54
N SER A 658 17.93 5.31 -16.43
CA SER A 658 16.88 4.28 -16.40
C SER A 658 15.48 4.83 -16.68
N LEU A 659 14.75 4.18 -17.59
CA LEU A 659 13.32 4.37 -17.87
C LEU A 659 12.42 4.24 -16.63
N SER A 660 12.91 3.63 -15.55
CA SER A 660 12.17 3.48 -14.28
C SER A 660 12.32 4.65 -13.30
N GLN A 661 13.30 5.54 -13.54
CA GLN A 661 13.66 6.65 -12.66
C GLN A 661 13.54 8.04 -13.33
N GLY A 662 13.57 8.10 -14.66
CA GLY A 662 13.47 9.34 -15.43
C GLY A 662 12.14 9.53 -16.19
N GLY A 663 11.66 10.76 -16.25
CA GLY A 663 10.54 11.17 -17.12
C GLY A 663 9.14 10.74 -16.66
N ARG A 664 8.16 10.81 -17.57
CA ARG A 664 6.73 10.53 -17.32
C ARG A 664 6.41 9.07 -16.92
N PHE A 665 7.41 8.20 -16.99
CA PHE A 665 7.33 6.78 -16.62
C PHE A 665 8.22 6.45 -15.41
N ALA A 666 8.49 7.38 -14.50
CA ALA A 666 9.11 7.06 -13.22
C ALA A 666 8.12 6.29 -12.30
N VAL A 667 8.60 5.34 -11.48
CA VAL A 667 7.81 4.82 -10.34
C VAL A 667 8.06 5.72 -9.14
N GLY A 668 7.01 6.41 -8.70
CA GLY A 668 7.05 7.30 -7.54
C GLY A 668 7.20 6.54 -6.22
N TRP A 669 7.51 7.28 -5.16
CA TRP A 669 7.59 6.75 -3.80
C TRP A 669 6.22 6.26 -3.27
N SER A 670 5.13 6.89 -3.71
CA SER A 670 3.74 6.46 -3.46
C SER A 670 3.28 5.31 -4.35
N GLY A 671 4.22 4.57 -4.95
CA GLY A 671 3.94 3.57 -5.98
C GLY A 671 3.67 4.19 -7.36
N ILE A 672 2.67 3.63 -8.04
CA ILE A 672 2.47 3.83 -9.47
C ILE A 672 1.65 5.11 -9.74
N SER A 673 2.13 5.97 -10.63
CA SER A 673 1.45 7.21 -11.07
C SER A 673 1.41 7.34 -12.60
N GLY A 674 0.63 8.31 -13.08
CA GLY A 674 0.49 8.64 -14.51
C GLY A 674 0.09 7.43 -15.37
N VAL A 675 0.76 7.29 -16.51
CA VAL A 675 0.42 6.30 -17.55
C VAL A 675 0.37 4.86 -17.02
N ARG A 676 1.28 4.47 -16.11
CA ARG A 676 1.24 3.12 -15.50
C ARG A 676 0.04 2.93 -14.57
N LEU A 677 -0.42 3.99 -13.90
CA LEU A 677 -1.60 3.93 -13.04
C LEU A 677 -2.86 3.78 -13.88
N ASP A 678 -2.95 4.47 -15.02
CA ASP A 678 -4.08 4.35 -15.93
C ASP A 678 -4.11 3.00 -16.65
N TYR A 679 -2.95 2.46 -17.04
CA TYR A 679 -2.81 1.07 -17.45
C TYR A 679 -3.29 0.10 -16.35
N ARG A 680 -2.89 0.31 -15.09
CA ARG A 680 -3.36 -0.49 -13.94
C ARG A 680 -4.87 -0.42 -13.73
N LYS A 681 -5.47 0.76 -13.81
CA LYS A 681 -6.94 0.91 -13.76
C LYS A 681 -7.61 0.11 -14.89
N SER A 682 -7.06 0.15 -16.10
CA SER A 682 -7.63 -0.56 -17.25
C SER A 682 -7.63 -2.08 -17.07
N TYR A 683 -6.48 -2.71 -16.76
CA TYR A 683 -6.46 -4.16 -16.55
C TYR A 683 -7.26 -4.54 -15.29
N THR A 684 -7.25 -3.73 -14.22
CA THR A 684 -8.06 -3.99 -13.02
C THR A 684 -9.56 -3.95 -13.31
N LYS A 685 -10.01 -3.06 -14.22
CA LYS A 685 -11.40 -3.04 -14.68
C LYS A 685 -11.73 -4.32 -15.46
N TRP A 686 -10.82 -4.79 -16.31
CA TRP A 686 -11.00 -6.04 -17.06
C TRP A 686 -11.01 -7.27 -16.13
N HIS A 687 -10.05 -7.40 -15.20
CA HIS A 687 -9.97 -8.49 -14.19
C HIS A 687 -11.22 -8.60 -13.30
N ASN A 688 -12.08 -7.58 -13.24
CA ASN A 688 -13.32 -7.57 -12.48
C ASN A 688 -14.58 -7.55 -13.38
N SER A 689 -14.42 -7.75 -14.69
CA SER A 689 -15.51 -7.88 -15.66
C SER A 689 -15.93 -9.34 -15.86
N SER A 690 -17.16 -9.54 -16.35
CA SER A 690 -17.64 -10.87 -16.75
C SER A 690 -16.86 -11.47 -17.92
N ASP A 691 -16.29 -10.65 -18.81
CA ASP A 691 -15.44 -11.10 -19.93
C ASP A 691 -14.21 -11.85 -19.42
N PHE A 692 -13.55 -11.36 -18.37
CA PHE A 692 -12.37 -12.03 -17.79
C PHE A 692 -12.71 -13.43 -17.24
N THR A 693 -13.86 -13.58 -16.57
CA THR A 693 -14.32 -14.89 -16.07
C THR A 693 -14.49 -15.92 -17.20
N VAL A 694 -14.87 -15.46 -18.40
CA VAL A 694 -15.03 -16.31 -19.59
C VAL A 694 -13.73 -16.47 -20.38
N ASN A 695 -12.86 -15.44 -20.40
CA ASN A 695 -11.81 -15.31 -21.41
C ASN A 695 -10.57 -14.53 -20.93
N HIS A 696 -9.99 -14.92 -19.79
CA HIS A 696 -8.76 -14.35 -19.23
C HIS A 696 -7.47 -14.64 -20.05
N TYR A 697 -7.52 -15.56 -21.02
CA TYR A 697 -6.37 -15.92 -21.84
C TYR A 697 -5.91 -14.76 -22.75
N ILE A 698 -4.63 -14.37 -22.67
CA ILE A 698 -4.01 -13.43 -23.62
C ILE A 698 -3.20 -14.21 -24.67
N PRO A 699 -3.61 -14.22 -25.96
CA PRO A 699 -2.84 -14.87 -27.02
C PRO A 699 -1.53 -14.14 -27.33
N ILE A 700 -0.61 -14.83 -28.00
CA ILE A 700 0.63 -14.20 -28.52
C ILE A 700 0.32 -13.13 -29.57
N ASN A 701 -0.61 -13.40 -30.50
CA ASN A 701 -1.05 -12.40 -31.44
C ASN A 701 -2.16 -11.54 -30.82
N GLN A 702 -1.89 -10.24 -30.67
CA GLN A 702 -2.73 -9.30 -29.92
C GLN A 702 -3.26 -8.16 -30.80
N ASP A 703 -3.49 -8.44 -32.09
CA ASP A 703 -4.19 -7.53 -33.05
C ASP A 703 -5.51 -6.98 -32.48
N LYS A 704 -6.16 -7.74 -31.59
CA LYS A 704 -7.28 -7.28 -30.76
C LYS A 704 -6.90 -7.39 -29.28
N ARG A 705 -6.77 -6.24 -28.62
CA ARG A 705 -6.42 -6.14 -27.19
C ARG A 705 -7.63 -6.50 -26.31
N LYS A 706 -7.40 -7.18 -25.18
CA LYS A 706 -8.45 -7.51 -24.20
C LYS A 706 -8.98 -6.30 -23.43
N PHE A 707 -8.14 -5.29 -23.25
CA PHE A 707 -8.48 -4.05 -22.56
C PHE A 707 -7.68 -2.88 -23.14
N SER A 708 -8.17 -1.66 -22.91
CA SER A 708 -7.51 -0.43 -23.34
C SER A 708 -6.20 -0.22 -22.58
N ALA A 709 -5.10 0.02 -23.30
CA ALA A 709 -3.89 0.57 -22.72
C ALA A 709 -3.71 2.01 -23.22
N PRO A 710 -3.04 2.91 -22.48
CA PRO A 710 -2.68 4.22 -23.00
C PRO A 710 -1.82 4.07 -24.26
N ASP A 711 -2.06 4.87 -25.30
CA ASP A 711 -1.38 4.74 -26.59
C ASP A 711 0.15 4.77 -26.45
N GLU A 712 0.64 5.55 -25.49
CA GLU A 712 2.05 5.72 -25.15
C GLU A 712 2.73 4.45 -24.59
N THR A 713 1.96 3.46 -24.16
CA THR A 713 2.48 2.16 -23.72
C THR A 713 2.39 1.09 -24.81
N ILE A 714 1.67 1.32 -25.91
CA ILE A 714 1.48 0.30 -26.95
C ILE A 714 2.82 0.06 -27.68
N ALA A 715 3.08 -1.21 -28.01
CA ALA A 715 4.32 -1.72 -28.60
C ALA A 715 4.50 -1.33 -30.08
#